data_AF-A0A7S1N044-F1
#
_entry.id   AF-A0A7S1N044-F1
#
_cell.length_a   1.000
_cell.length_b   1.000
_cell.length_c   1.000
_cell.angle_alpha   90.00
_cell.angle_beta   90.00
_cell.angle_gamma   90.00
#
_symmetry.space_group_name_H-M   'P 1'
#
loop_
_entity.id
_entity.type
_entity.pdbx_description
1 polymer ?
#
loop_
_entity_poly.entity_id
_entity_poly.type
_entity_poly.pdbx_seq_one_letter_code
_entity_poly.pdbx_strand_id
1 'polypeptide(L)'
;CKGSNECTVLGGVGIMDNSLFLALEGEREILLALVNLTAGSTIRAHALLVKHLQGLGSGALVTAVTADPVLWALFVAANVPGQASVINKINATTLDPYGVATMRTRGGHPEIVYSMEQDTRARRMYVLSGIGNQPLIITLLLYSVITIEPPVADVQGGTEILVSGEGLANLGITECQFAAGLSTPATWISNSEVRCITPTVNSTSESCEGDALEIALSAGLVTENRMGLRRISTPSVLSLSPHRGFYNEEQWVVVEGYGFISASTLTCRFYAASMLDQVFDVSVTGANYVQFLSATEIRCRQPITAGPFPDPSYLEISIDGQVFSKSLINYDIVGDPFALEVDPPQLAIQAQALSRFEDVSIYTIDVYRHRVLEFDTGSYLLTANVTRGRSNSSVPITGEKITVLNGQSSADGLGMKMPQTGEYVLRLSTTLPNQTILVMFYVLEGEPTALFVKDQPSEYTTNDGPLERQPILALADSAHNQVYQPGTVGLAVRASVVPQDDRGVDFIAFFSEELGEFVFKDVAIVARYGVDYHLRFVLQHITNWTVANVTSDVIVAQICQKNEFFVYNGTTCNSCPDGAVCDSSAFLVTADNYWRSNNRTLAFISCKSGACLGDQPIGACLPHFEGDLCMVCERGYTGKSCDQCSGTFVIWSLIGLAVFAYLFLIWFTTYRAIRKDSRSKRDIMAVLFKISITHLQTIGITRSAFPALVDQIFDTTSSPASISLPVSDVSCVLPDFGTLSVFYMYMCLPSVGLLMATLIFWYDMTLGCMDSIKREQLHPDIKAKIKQKSFTRGKTFLQIVIVSFSVVLYFLYPTLIKQIAQLNLCDTYDFDNDGKGEMRFLASDYSVDCNSDLYQRVRLTSIVFMLSYGIGIPASFWLVGLFLRRLGGLTMERDTLAFLMGGMHMQFRYWETLNMIRKLVLIVIMTYVPERRLKLYLLMWALGMTLAAQFFCRPFDQPLPNKIESVSLLVLVLSINLAMPLTLSESGGLFFSSTEEGGLLSWLLIVTILTVNGLTALLIASVFAWLGFNRVLGMKSAWRRKKERKKAVATSLMREVSQRFTGAMLKLSPRSPRLSPGRREKDFSVSYESVHKGAVEGDPVTKVDPFPSDSLPPPAPDPPVGSHVVAAPEPVRITPSLRAAESPSGWATPPAP
;
A
#
# COMPACT_ATOMS: atom_id res chain seq x y z
N CYS A 1 -48.58 -42.04 39.21
CA CYS A 1 -48.66 -40.64 39.69
C CYS A 1 -49.61 -40.59 40.89
N LYS A 2 -49.61 -39.53 41.71
CA LYS A 2 -50.54 -39.37 42.86
C LYS A 2 -50.67 -40.62 43.77
N GLY A 3 -49.54 -41.15 44.26
CA GLY A 3 -49.53 -42.30 45.18
C GLY A 3 -49.86 -43.67 44.56
N SER A 4 -50.25 -43.73 43.28
CA SER A 4 -50.32 -44.97 42.49
C SER A 4 -49.16 -45.05 41.49
N ASN A 5 -48.86 -46.26 41.01
CA ASN A 5 -47.69 -46.53 40.17
C ASN A 5 -47.87 -46.22 38.68
N GLU A 6 -49.03 -45.71 38.25
CA GLU A 6 -49.39 -45.55 36.84
C GLU A 6 -49.81 -44.09 36.53
N CYS A 7 -49.62 -43.66 35.28
CA CYS A 7 -50.03 -42.34 34.76
C CYS A 7 -50.40 -42.48 33.27
N THR A 8 -51.37 -41.72 32.78
CA THR A 8 -51.69 -41.65 31.34
C THR A 8 -50.71 -40.74 30.59
N VAL A 9 -50.29 -41.17 29.39
CA VAL A 9 -49.46 -40.39 28.47
C VAL A 9 -50.38 -39.63 27.51
N LEU A 10 -50.25 -38.30 27.43
CA LEU A 10 -51.16 -37.42 26.67
C LEU A 10 -50.92 -37.38 25.15
N GLY A 11 -49.89 -38.06 24.64
CA GLY A 11 -49.62 -38.17 23.19
C GLY A 11 -48.53 -37.25 22.63
N GLY A 12 -47.77 -36.54 23.48
CA GLY A 12 -46.56 -35.83 23.08
C GLY A 12 -45.30 -36.61 23.47
N VAL A 13 -44.42 -36.88 22.50
CA VAL A 13 -43.18 -37.66 22.68
C VAL A 13 -42.00 -37.00 21.98
N GLY A 14 -41.04 -36.47 22.75
CA GLY A 14 -39.75 -35.99 22.24
C GLY A 14 -38.63 -37.01 22.51
N ILE A 15 -37.60 -37.07 21.65
CA ILE A 15 -36.41 -37.90 21.87
C ILE A 15 -35.16 -37.02 21.66
N MET A 16 -34.25 -37.04 22.65
CA MET A 16 -32.96 -36.33 22.62
C MET A 16 -31.94 -37.17 23.39
N ASP A 17 -30.82 -37.55 22.75
CA ASP A 17 -29.70 -38.32 23.33
C ASP A 17 -30.10 -39.43 24.32
N ASN A 18 -30.74 -40.48 23.78
CA ASN A 18 -31.32 -41.64 24.50
C ASN A 18 -32.34 -41.29 25.61
N SER A 19 -32.75 -40.03 25.75
CA SER A 19 -33.78 -39.60 26.68
C SER A 19 -35.11 -39.37 25.96
N LEU A 20 -36.18 -39.92 26.54
CA LEU A 20 -37.56 -39.81 26.13
C LEU A 20 -38.27 -38.76 27.00
N PHE A 21 -38.89 -37.78 26.35
CA PHE A 21 -39.65 -36.71 26.97
C PHE A 21 -41.14 -36.98 26.78
N LEU A 22 -41.87 -37.15 27.87
CA LEU A 22 -43.29 -37.50 27.87
C LEU A 22 -44.14 -36.41 28.50
N ALA A 23 -45.22 -36.04 27.83
CA ALA A 23 -46.33 -35.30 28.44
C ALA A 23 -47.31 -36.28 29.10
N LEU A 24 -47.59 -36.09 30.39
CA LEU A 24 -48.45 -36.93 31.23
C LEU A 24 -49.61 -36.10 31.82
N GLU A 25 -50.73 -36.75 32.08
CA GLU A 25 -51.92 -36.11 32.67
C GLU A 25 -51.86 -36.14 34.21
N GLY A 26 -52.09 -34.98 34.82
CA GLY A 26 -52.39 -34.81 36.24
C GLY A 26 -53.79 -34.22 36.44
N GLU A 27 -54.37 -34.36 37.64
CA GLU A 27 -55.82 -34.13 37.87
C GLU A 27 -56.37 -32.74 37.49
N ARG A 28 -55.52 -31.73 37.35
CA ARG A 28 -55.86 -30.39 36.80
C ARG A 28 -54.75 -29.76 35.96
N GLU A 29 -53.64 -30.46 35.73
CA GLU A 29 -52.37 -29.88 35.28
C GLU A 29 -51.58 -30.87 34.41
N ILE A 30 -50.77 -30.36 33.47
CA ILE A 30 -49.89 -31.17 32.62
C ILE A 30 -48.54 -31.37 33.32
N LEU A 31 -48.09 -32.63 33.36
CA LEU A 31 -46.78 -33.02 33.87
C LEU A 31 -45.85 -33.32 32.68
N LEU A 32 -44.61 -32.83 32.75
CA LEU A 32 -43.52 -33.28 31.89
C LEU A 32 -42.65 -34.28 32.66
N ALA A 33 -42.31 -35.39 32.02
CA ALA A 33 -41.44 -36.42 32.57
C ALA A 33 -40.25 -36.70 31.66
N LEU A 34 -39.05 -36.70 32.26
CA LEU A 34 -37.79 -37.09 31.63
C LEU A 34 -37.49 -38.56 31.98
N VAL A 35 -37.41 -39.40 30.96
CA VAL A 35 -37.16 -40.85 31.06
C VAL A 35 -35.89 -41.18 30.27
N ASN A 36 -34.90 -41.84 30.87
CA ASN A 36 -33.73 -42.35 30.14
C ASN A 36 -34.00 -43.76 29.61
N LEU A 37 -33.71 -44.02 28.34
CA LEU A 37 -33.98 -45.29 27.66
C LEU A 37 -32.81 -46.26 27.81
N THR A 38 -32.97 -47.22 28.73
CA THR A 38 -32.09 -48.39 28.81
C THR A 38 -32.50 -49.44 27.77
N ALA A 39 -31.52 -50.06 27.10
CA ALA A 39 -31.77 -51.01 26.03
C ALA A 39 -32.34 -52.34 26.55
N GLY A 40 -33.62 -52.61 26.25
CA GLY A 40 -34.32 -53.84 26.62
C GLY A 40 -35.70 -53.93 25.97
N SER A 41 -36.26 -55.15 25.89
CA SER A 41 -37.55 -55.40 25.23
C SER A 41 -38.78 -55.01 26.05
N THR A 42 -38.62 -54.63 27.32
CA THR A 42 -39.66 -53.99 28.14
C THR A 42 -39.07 -52.78 28.87
N ILE A 43 -39.58 -51.59 28.57
CA ILE A 43 -39.04 -50.33 29.08
C ILE A 43 -39.60 -50.06 30.49
N ARG A 44 -38.89 -50.52 31.53
CA ARG A 44 -39.13 -50.07 32.91
C ARG A 44 -38.50 -48.70 33.14
N ALA A 45 -39.22 -47.68 32.71
CA ALA A 45 -38.87 -46.28 32.93
C ALA A 45 -38.98 -45.89 34.41
N HIS A 46 -37.86 -45.58 35.05
CA HIS A 46 -37.87 -44.63 36.17
C HIS A 46 -37.76 -43.23 35.60
N ALA A 47 -38.72 -42.35 35.93
CA ALA A 47 -38.61 -40.94 35.60
C ALA A 47 -37.49 -40.31 36.44
N LEU A 48 -36.50 -39.71 35.78
CA LEU A 48 -35.37 -39.02 36.41
C LEU A 48 -35.79 -37.67 36.98
N LEU A 49 -36.70 -36.99 36.28
CA LEU A 49 -37.31 -35.74 36.70
C LEU A 49 -38.75 -35.71 36.21
N VAL A 50 -39.67 -35.26 37.07
CA VAL A 50 -41.06 -34.96 36.71
C VAL A 50 -41.38 -33.57 37.23
N LYS A 51 -41.96 -32.71 36.38
CA LYS A 51 -42.23 -31.31 36.72
C LYS A 51 -43.60 -30.87 36.20
N HIS A 52 -44.25 -30.01 36.97
CA HIS A 52 -45.51 -29.38 36.59
C HIS A 52 -45.23 -28.29 35.56
N LEU A 53 -45.88 -28.35 34.39
CA LEU A 53 -45.75 -27.31 33.38
C LEU A 53 -46.70 -26.15 33.73
N GLN A 54 -46.20 -25.25 34.58
CA GLN A 54 -46.94 -24.09 35.06
C GLN A 54 -47.26 -23.10 33.93
N GLY A 55 -48.35 -22.34 34.08
CA GLY A 55 -48.74 -21.27 33.16
C GLY A 55 -49.80 -21.65 32.10
N LEU A 56 -50.17 -22.93 31.98
CA LEU A 56 -51.29 -23.34 31.12
C LEU A 56 -52.62 -23.20 31.85
N GLY A 57 -53.64 -22.69 31.14
CA GLY A 57 -55.00 -22.59 31.67
C GLY A 57 -55.60 -23.97 31.93
N SER A 58 -56.45 -24.05 32.97
CA SER A 58 -57.14 -25.28 33.35
C SER A 58 -57.94 -25.87 32.18
N GLY A 59 -57.59 -27.07 31.73
CA GLY A 59 -58.19 -27.69 30.54
C GLY A 59 -57.39 -27.54 29.24
N ALA A 60 -56.13 -27.11 29.31
CA ALA A 60 -55.20 -27.18 28.19
C ALA A 60 -54.89 -28.64 27.78
N LEU A 61 -54.72 -28.87 26.47
CA LEU A 61 -54.29 -30.13 25.87
C LEU A 61 -52.97 -29.91 25.11
N VAL A 62 -52.00 -30.82 25.24
CA VAL A 62 -50.77 -30.81 24.43
C VAL A 62 -51.11 -31.33 23.02
N THR A 63 -50.76 -30.58 21.98
CA THR A 63 -51.08 -30.92 20.57
C THR A 63 -49.86 -31.34 19.76
N ALA A 64 -48.66 -30.85 20.08
CA ALA A 64 -47.41 -31.29 19.45
C ALA A 64 -46.21 -31.10 20.39
N VAL A 65 -45.20 -31.96 20.27
CA VAL A 65 -43.93 -31.87 21.02
C VAL A 65 -42.77 -32.16 20.08
N THR A 66 -41.71 -31.35 20.15
CA THR A 66 -40.45 -31.59 19.43
C THR A 66 -39.25 -31.09 20.26
N ALA A 67 -38.02 -31.41 19.87
CA ALA A 67 -36.83 -31.27 20.72
C ALA A 67 -35.58 -30.87 19.92
N ASP A 68 -34.93 -29.75 20.30
CA ASP A 68 -33.68 -29.28 19.70
C ASP A 68 -32.46 -29.69 20.56
N PRO A 69 -31.62 -30.63 20.10
CA PRO A 69 -30.41 -31.02 20.83
C PRO A 69 -29.34 -29.92 20.90
N VAL A 70 -29.39 -28.90 20.03
CA VAL A 70 -28.37 -27.84 20.00
C VAL A 70 -28.65 -26.74 21.01
N LEU A 71 -29.91 -26.34 21.19
CA LEU A 71 -30.35 -25.47 22.29
C LEU A 71 -30.57 -26.23 23.61
N TRP A 72 -30.52 -27.57 23.59
CA TRP A 72 -30.95 -28.45 24.67
C TRP A 72 -32.37 -28.10 25.18
N ALA A 73 -33.30 -27.93 24.23
CA ALA A 73 -34.62 -27.35 24.47
C ALA A 73 -35.75 -28.24 23.92
N LEU A 74 -36.81 -28.40 24.72
CA LEU A 74 -38.06 -29.02 24.34
C LEU A 74 -39.08 -27.94 23.94
N PHE A 75 -39.78 -28.14 22.84
CA PHE A 75 -40.84 -27.25 22.37
C PHE A 75 -42.18 -27.99 22.48
N VAL A 76 -43.09 -27.47 23.30
CA VAL A 76 -44.39 -28.08 23.65
C VAL A 76 -45.52 -27.16 23.23
N ALA A 77 -46.19 -27.49 22.13
CA ALA A 77 -47.40 -26.82 21.69
C ALA A 77 -48.60 -27.36 22.47
N ALA A 78 -49.39 -26.46 23.04
CA ALA A 78 -50.64 -26.79 23.71
C ALA A 78 -51.78 -25.87 23.23
N ASN A 79 -53.02 -26.29 23.46
CA ASN A 79 -54.22 -25.52 23.15
C ASN A 79 -55.21 -25.56 24.32
N VAL A 80 -55.75 -24.41 24.71
CA VAL A 80 -56.93 -24.33 25.58
C VAL A 80 -58.17 -24.20 24.68
N PRO A 81 -59.23 -25.02 24.83
CA PRO A 81 -60.41 -24.96 23.97
C PRO A 81 -60.98 -23.54 23.85
N GLY A 82 -61.08 -23.05 22.61
CA GLY A 82 -61.54 -21.68 22.30
C GLY A 82 -60.45 -20.61 22.26
N GLN A 83 -59.19 -20.94 22.58
CA GLN A 83 -58.03 -20.05 22.49
C GLN A 83 -57.03 -20.55 21.43
N ALA A 84 -56.12 -19.67 21.00
CA ALA A 84 -55.04 -20.04 20.07
C ALA A 84 -54.00 -20.93 20.76
N SER A 85 -53.30 -21.74 19.97
CA SER A 85 -52.23 -22.59 20.49
C SER A 85 -51.04 -21.77 21.01
N VAL A 86 -50.32 -22.36 21.96
CA VAL A 86 -49.18 -21.76 22.66
C VAL A 86 -48.02 -22.75 22.64
N ILE A 87 -46.91 -22.36 22.03
CA ILE A 87 -45.67 -23.15 21.95
C ILE A 87 -44.76 -22.72 23.09
N ASN A 88 -44.61 -23.57 24.10
CA ASN A 88 -43.75 -23.36 25.25
C ASN A 88 -42.35 -23.91 24.94
N LYS A 89 -41.32 -23.09 25.12
CA LYS A 89 -39.91 -23.45 25.02
C LYS A 89 -39.39 -23.77 26.42
N ILE A 90 -38.92 -24.99 26.62
CA ILE A 90 -38.65 -25.61 27.93
C ILE A 90 -37.21 -26.16 27.94
N ASN A 91 -36.48 -25.98 29.04
CA ASN A 91 -35.12 -26.50 29.16
C ASN A 91 -35.14 -28.04 29.34
N ALA A 92 -34.45 -28.77 28.48
CA ALA A 92 -34.49 -30.24 28.48
C ALA A 92 -33.70 -30.91 29.63
N THR A 93 -32.95 -30.15 30.44
CA THR A 93 -32.40 -30.66 31.71
C THR A 93 -33.35 -30.44 32.90
N THR A 94 -33.88 -29.22 33.09
CA THR A 94 -34.61 -28.84 34.31
C THR A 94 -36.13 -28.93 34.18
N LEU A 95 -36.64 -29.13 32.96
CA LEU A 95 -38.06 -29.09 32.58
C LEU A 95 -38.78 -27.76 32.91
N ASP A 96 -38.05 -26.66 33.05
CA ASP A 96 -38.62 -25.32 33.23
C ASP A 96 -38.97 -24.65 31.89
N PRO A 97 -40.16 -24.04 31.75
CA PRO A 97 -40.44 -23.14 30.63
C PRO A 97 -39.60 -21.85 30.75
N TYR A 98 -38.98 -21.43 29.65
CA TYR A 98 -38.11 -20.24 29.59
C TYR A 98 -38.39 -19.32 28.40
N GLY A 99 -39.29 -19.71 27.50
CA GLY A 99 -39.81 -18.86 26.43
C GLY A 99 -41.18 -19.36 25.95
N VAL A 100 -41.98 -18.49 25.33
CA VAL A 100 -43.33 -18.82 24.85
C VAL A 100 -43.62 -18.09 23.54
N ALA A 101 -44.12 -18.81 22.54
CA ALA A 101 -44.64 -18.25 21.29
C ALA A 101 -46.14 -18.55 21.16
N THR A 102 -46.96 -17.51 21.07
CA THR A 102 -48.42 -17.63 20.92
C THR A 102 -48.83 -17.56 19.44
N MET A 103 -49.69 -18.48 19.02
CA MET A 103 -50.29 -18.46 17.67
C MET A 103 -51.36 -17.38 17.59
N ARG A 104 -51.73 -16.96 16.38
CA ARG A 104 -52.59 -15.80 16.17
C ARG A 104 -54.08 -16.15 16.29
N THR A 105 -54.91 -15.18 16.65
CA THR A 105 -56.36 -15.25 16.40
C THR A 105 -56.69 -14.45 15.16
N ARG A 106 -57.56 -14.96 14.29
CA ARG A 106 -57.93 -14.28 13.04
C ARG A 106 -59.43 -14.35 12.82
N GLY A 107 -60.08 -13.18 12.81
CA GLY A 107 -61.54 -13.08 12.71
C GLY A 107 -62.31 -13.75 13.86
N GLY A 108 -61.72 -13.83 15.05
CA GLY A 108 -62.30 -14.53 16.21
C GLY A 108 -62.05 -16.04 16.25
N HIS A 109 -61.50 -16.64 15.18
CA HIS A 109 -61.09 -18.04 15.20
C HIS A 109 -59.65 -18.20 15.71
N PRO A 110 -59.38 -19.18 16.61
CA PRO A 110 -58.03 -19.48 17.06
C PRO A 110 -57.23 -20.29 16.03
N GLU A 111 -55.93 -20.01 15.93
CA GLU A 111 -54.96 -20.82 15.21
C GLU A 111 -54.44 -21.95 16.11
N ILE A 112 -54.57 -23.20 15.64
CA ILE A 112 -54.23 -24.42 16.40
C ILE A 112 -52.99 -25.04 15.76
N VAL A 113 -52.01 -25.46 16.57
CA VAL A 113 -50.84 -26.23 16.10
C VAL A 113 -51.22 -27.71 16.03
N TYR A 114 -51.02 -28.34 14.87
CA TYR A 114 -51.25 -29.77 14.66
C TYR A 114 -49.95 -30.60 14.73
N SER A 115 -48.81 -30.04 14.34
CA SER A 115 -47.50 -30.72 14.38
C SER A 115 -46.34 -29.73 14.35
N MET A 116 -45.16 -30.16 14.81
CA MET A 116 -43.91 -29.40 14.76
C MET A 116 -42.76 -30.32 14.37
N GLU A 117 -42.07 -30.01 13.28
CA GLU A 117 -40.93 -30.79 12.77
C GLU A 117 -39.69 -29.89 12.63
N GLN A 118 -38.50 -30.40 12.95
CA GLN A 118 -37.27 -29.61 13.00
C GLN A 118 -36.25 -30.05 11.95
N ASP A 119 -35.76 -29.09 11.15
CA ASP A 119 -34.55 -29.23 10.36
C ASP A 119 -33.34 -28.81 11.21
N THR A 120 -32.60 -29.81 11.69
CA THR A 120 -31.38 -29.63 12.49
C THR A 120 -30.20 -29.10 11.69
N ARG A 121 -30.22 -29.15 10.35
CA ARG A 121 -29.15 -28.63 9.48
C ARG A 121 -29.38 -27.18 9.08
N ALA A 122 -30.62 -26.82 8.75
CA ALA A 122 -30.99 -25.42 8.50
C ALA A 122 -31.26 -24.61 9.77
N ARG A 123 -31.24 -25.26 10.95
CA ARG A 123 -31.56 -24.69 12.28
C ARG A 123 -32.92 -23.97 12.25
N ARG A 124 -33.92 -24.65 11.68
CA ARG A 124 -35.28 -24.16 11.43
C ARG A 124 -36.31 -25.16 11.94
N MET A 125 -37.43 -24.66 12.47
CA MET A 125 -38.59 -25.47 12.84
C MET A 125 -39.76 -25.12 11.94
N TYR A 126 -40.41 -26.15 11.38
CA TYR A 126 -41.63 -26.04 10.60
C TYR A 126 -42.82 -26.42 11.48
N VAL A 127 -43.66 -25.42 11.79
CA VAL A 127 -44.88 -25.58 12.59
C VAL A 127 -46.06 -25.71 11.62
N LEU A 128 -46.69 -26.89 11.59
CA LEU A 128 -47.95 -27.10 10.89
C LEU A 128 -49.10 -26.71 11.83
N SER A 129 -49.85 -25.70 11.42
CA SER A 129 -50.97 -25.12 12.17
C SER A 129 -52.18 -24.92 11.26
N GLY A 130 -53.29 -24.40 11.79
CA GLY A 130 -54.42 -24.01 10.96
C GLY A 130 -55.52 -23.26 11.69
N ILE A 131 -56.37 -22.61 10.91
CA ILE A 131 -57.54 -21.86 11.39
C ILE A 131 -58.78 -22.50 10.76
N GLY A 132 -59.58 -23.18 11.59
CA GLY A 132 -60.63 -24.08 11.10
C GLY A 132 -60.05 -25.25 10.31
N ASN A 133 -60.39 -25.39 9.03
CA ASN A 133 -59.94 -26.47 8.14
C ASN A 133 -58.85 -26.03 7.14
N GLN A 134 -58.21 -24.88 7.34
CA GLN A 134 -57.15 -24.36 6.46
C GLN A 134 -55.77 -24.57 7.11
N PRO A 135 -54.92 -25.49 6.58
CA PRO A 135 -53.58 -25.71 7.10
C PRO A 135 -52.58 -24.64 6.63
N LEU A 136 -51.68 -24.24 7.53
CA LEU A 136 -50.61 -23.27 7.33
C LEU A 136 -49.28 -23.82 7.88
N ILE A 137 -48.19 -23.69 7.11
CA ILE A 137 -46.84 -23.99 7.57
C ILE A 137 -46.14 -22.67 7.92
N ILE A 138 -45.71 -22.54 9.17
CA ILE A 138 -44.88 -21.42 9.65
C ILE A 138 -43.45 -21.94 9.84
N THR A 139 -42.45 -21.14 9.41
CA THR A 139 -41.04 -21.44 9.66
C THR A 139 -40.52 -20.53 10.77
N LEU A 140 -39.92 -21.12 11.79
CA LEU A 140 -39.24 -20.41 12.89
C LEU A 140 -37.74 -20.65 12.80
N LEU A 141 -36.93 -19.59 12.91
CA LEU A 141 -35.48 -19.69 13.08
C LEU A 141 -35.18 -20.14 14.52
N LEU A 142 -34.22 -21.04 14.70
CA LEU A 142 -33.74 -21.48 16.02
C LEU A 142 -32.50 -20.72 16.48
N TYR A 143 -32.28 -19.54 15.90
CA TYR A 143 -31.18 -18.62 16.18
C TYR A 143 -31.62 -17.17 15.88
N SER A 144 -31.26 -16.23 16.75
CA SER A 144 -31.66 -14.81 16.66
C SER A 144 -30.85 -13.93 17.61
N VAL A 145 -30.61 -12.67 17.26
CA VAL A 145 -30.11 -11.63 18.19
C VAL A 145 -31.24 -11.20 19.13
N ILE A 146 -30.92 -10.90 20.40
CA ILE A 146 -31.89 -10.51 21.44
C ILE A 146 -31.58 -9.14 22.04
N THR A 147 -30.31 -8.83 22.31
CA THR A 147 -29.87 -7.53 22.85
C THR A 147 -28.53 -7.09 22.27
N ILE A 148 -28.30 -5.78 22.28
CA ILE A 148 -27.02 -5.14 21.90
C ILE A 148 -26.66 -4.16 23.03
N GLU A 149 -25.42 -4.23 23.53
CA GLU A 149 -24.91 -3.36 24.58
C GLU A 149 -23.52 -2.81 24.21
N PRO A 150 -23.32 -1.47 24.18
CA PRO A 150 -24.32 -0.42 24.35
C PRO A 150 -25.33 -0.35 23.16
N PRO A 151 -26.59 0.08 23.41
CA PRO A 151 -27.61 0.25 22.37
C PRO A 151 -27.43 1.53 21.53
N VAL A 152 -26.41 2.33 21.85
CA VAL A 152 -26.02 3.59 21.19
C VAL A 152 -24.53 3.52 20.90
N ALA A 153 -24.11 4.03 19.75
CA ALA A 153 -22.70 4.08 19.34
C ALA A 153 -22.43 5.28 18.42
N ASP A 154 -21.24 5.89 18.51
CA ASP A 154 -20.86 7.05 17.70
C ASP A 154 -20.67 6.71 16.20
N VAL A 155 -21.18 7.54 15.28
CA VAL A 155 -21.04 7.39 13.81
C VAL A 155 -19.59 7.30 13.31
N GLN A 156 -18.60 7.85 14.03
CA GLN A 156 -17.17 7.65 13.76
C GLN A 156 -16.79 6.15 13.78
N GLY A 157 -17.56 5.31 14.47
CA GLY A 157 -17.27 3.90 14.66
C GLY A 157 -16.19 3.66 15.70
N GLY A 158 -15.76 2.41 15.85
CA GLY A 158 -14.78 2.01 16.87
C GLY A 158 -15.40 1.63 18.22
N THR A 159 -16.64 2.05 18.51
CA THR A 159 -17.43 1.54 19.64
C THR A 159 -17.50 0.01 19.58
N GLU A 160 -17.04 -0.66 20.63
CA GLU A 160 -17.24 -2.10 20.81
C GLU A 160 -18.66 -2.34 21.29
N ILE A 161 -19.35 -3.30 20.66
CA ILE A 161 -20.70 -3.74 21.05
C ILE A 161 -20.71 -5.24 21.34
N LEU A 162 -21.32 -5.61 22.47
CA LEU A 162 -21.66 -6.96 22.83
C LEU A 162 -23.06 -7.28 22.31
N VAL A 163 -23.17 -8.34 21.53
CA VAL A 163 -24.39 -8.79 20.86
C VAL A 163 -24.80 -10.12 21.48
N SER A 164 -25.85 -10.11 22.29
CA SER A 164 -26.38 -11.31 22.94
C SER A 164 -27.57 -11.86 22.15
N GLY A 165 -27.67 -13.17 22.02
CA GLY A 165 -28.71 -13.84 21.24
C GLY A 165 -28.84 -15.33 21.57
N GLU A 166 -29.83 -15.97 20.97
CA GLU A 166 -30.05 -17.41 21.11
C GLU A 166 -29.51 -18.19 19.91
N GLY A 167 -29.08 -19.43 20.16
CA GLY A 167 -28.83 -20.42 19.11
C GLY A 167 -27.60 -20.17 18.24
N LEU A 168 -26.75 -19.22 18.63
CA LEU A 168 -25.52 -18.81 17.94
C LEU A 168 -24.37 -19.83 18.07
N ALA A 169 -24.52 -20.81 18.97
CA ALA A 169 -23.60 -21.90 19.22
C ALA A 169 -23.17 -22.69 17.96
N ASN A 170 -21.85 -22.69 17.69
CA ASN A 170 -21.17 -23.61 16.78
C ASN A 170 -21.71 -23.68 15.33
N LEU A 171 -22.24 -22.57 14.80
CA LEU A 171 -22.61 -22.42 13.38
C LEU A 171 -21.53 -21.71 12.54
N GLY A 172 -20.35 -21.48 13.13
CA GLY A 172 -19.21 -20.79 12.50
C GLY A 172 -19.56 -19.35 12.15
N ILE A 173 -19.61 -18.47 13.15
CA ILE A 173 -19.92 -17.05 12.94
C ILE A 173 -18.77 -16.39 12.17
N THR A 174 -19.10 -15.55 11.18
CA THR A 174 -18.10 -14.91 10.31
C THR A 174 -18.09 -13.39 10.43
N GLU A 175 -19.26 -12.75 10.38
CA GLU A 175 -19.39 -11.31 10.17
C GLU A 175 -20.60 -10.75 10.93
N CYS A 176 -20.44 -9.55 11.48
CA CYS A 176 -21.54 -8.72 11.96
C CYS A 176 -21.94 -7.77 10.82
N GLN A 177 -23.15 -7.93 10.30
CA GLN A 177 -23.65 -7.17 9.15
C GLN A 177 -24.58 -6.05 9.63
N PHE A 178 -24.25 -4.83 9.22
CA PHE A 178 -24.98 -3.60 9.56
C PHE A 178 -25.76 -3.10 8.33
N ALA A 179 -26.47 -1.98 8.50
CA ALA A 179 -27.16 -1.31 7.40
C ALA A 179 -26.22 -0.91 6.24
N ALA A 180 -26.83 -0.57 5.10
CA ALA A 180 -26.14 -0.23 3.84
C ALA A 180 -25.16 -1.29 3.28
N GLY A 181 -25.13 -2.51 3.84
CA GLY A 181 -24.20 -3.57 3.43
C GLY A 181 -22.80 -3.43 4.04
N LEU A 182 -22.65 -2.63 5.11
CA LEU A 182 -21.44 -2.59 5.92
C LEU A 182 -21.32 -3.89 6.72
N SER A 183 -20.08 -4.38 6.89
CA SER A 183 -19.80 -5.63 7.60
C SER A 183 -18.48 -5.50 8.36
N THR A 184 -18.43 -6.04 9.56
CA THR A 184 -17.20 -6.12 10.38
C THR A 184 -16.96 -7.56 10.83
N PRO A 185 -15.69 -7.98 11.02
CA PRO A 185 -15.39 -9.31 11.56
C PRO A 185 -16.12 -9.57 12.89
N ALA A 186 -16.80 -10.70 12.99
CA ALA A 186 -17.46 -11.12 14.22
C ALA A 186 -16.46 -11.87 15.11
N THR A 187 -16.40 -11.53 16.40
CA THR A 187 -15.65 -12.31 17.40
C THR A 187 -16.61 -13.09 18.28
N TRP A 188 -16.62 -14.41 18.11
CA TRP A 188 -17.44 -15.32 18.93
C TRP A 188 -16.90 -15.39 20.36
N ILE A 189 -17.76 -15.12 21.35
CA ILE A 189 -17.41 -15.20 22.78
C ILE A 189 -18.00 -16.46 23.40
N SER A 190 -19.30 -16.70 23.21
CA SER A 190 -20.01 -17.81 23.85
C SER A 190 -21.18 -18.30 22.98
N ASN A 191 -21.83 -19.39 23.41
CA ASN A 191 -22.98 -19.97 22.71
C ASN A 191 -24.17 -18.99 22.53
N SER A 192 -24.16 -17.86 23.23
CA SER A 192 -25.16 -16.80 23.21
C SER A 192 -24.60 -15.39 22.97
N GLU A 193 -23.29 -15.22 22.72
CA GLU A 193 -22.66 -13.89 22.69
C GLU A 193 -21.61 -13.74 21.58
N VAL A 194 -21.65 -12.58 20.93
CA VAL A 194 -20.73 -12.16 19.86
C VAL A 194 -20.30 -10.72 20.14
N ARG A 195 -19.00 -10.44 20.02
CA ARG A 195 -18.47 -9.08 20.04
C ARG A 195 -18.26 -8.60 18.61
N CYS A 196 -18.78 -7.41 18.31
CA CYS A 196 -18.60 -6.68 17.07
C CYS A 196 -17.97 -5.31 17.40
N ILE A 197 -17.36 -4.67 16.41
CA ILE A 197 -16.92 -3.27 16.50
C ILE A 197 -17.72 -2.49 15.47
N THR A 198 -18.24 -1.32 15.83
CA THR A 198 -19.09 -0.54 14.93
C THR A 198 -18.28 0.08 13.78
N PRO A 199 -18.73 -0.04 12.51
CA PRO A 199 -18.06 0.59 11.38
C PRO A 199 -18.33 2.11 11.34
N THR A 200 -17.39 2.88 10.80
CA THR A 200 -17.58 4.30 10.48
C THR A 200 -18.67 4.46 9.42
N VAL A 201 -19.65 5.34 9.65
CA VAL A 201 -20.78 5.57 8.73
C VAL A 201 -20.75 7.00 8.19
N ASN A 202 -20.45 7.15 6.89
CA ASN A 202 -20.37 8.45 6.22
C ASN A 202 -21.74 9.03 5.80
N SER A 203 -22.82 8.27 5.89
CA SER A 203 -24.17 8.69 5.52
C SER A 203 -25.04 8.93 6.75
N THR A 204 -25.25 10.20 7.10
CA THR A 204 -26.06 10.65 8.27
C THR A 204 -27.57 10.51 8.02
N SER A 205 -28.02 9.35 7.59
CA SER A 205 -29.43 8.98 7.64
C SER A 205 -29.78 8.53 9.06
N GLU A 206 -30.19 9.48 9.91
CA GLU A 206 -30.72 9.20 11.26
C GLU A 206 -32.05 8.43 11.16
N SER A 207 -31.96 7.13 10.89
CA SER A 207 -33.10 6.23 10.92
C SER A 207 -33.54 6.02 12.36
N CYS A 208 -34.81 6.32 12.66
CA CYS A 208 -35.40 5.98 13.96
C CYS A 208 -35.55 4.45 14.17
N GLU A 209 -35.44 3.63 13.12
CA GLU A 209 -35.30 2.16 13.25
C GLU A 209 -33.87 1.73 13.64
N GLY A 210 -32.88 2.63 13.57
CA GLY A 210 -31.47 2.33 13.76
C GLY A 210 -30.82 1.60 12.57
N ASP A 211 -29.52 1.33 12.69
CA ASP A 211 -28.83 0.39 11.81
C ASP A 211 -29.23 -1.03 12.18
N ALA A 212 -29.92 -1.74 11.28
CA ALA A 212 -30.26 -3.14 11.49
C ALA A 212 -28.98 -4.00 11.53
N LEU A 213 -28.70 -4.57 12.70
CA LEU A 213 -27.61 -5.49 12.95
C LEU A 213 -28.09 -6.94 12.84
N GLU A 214 -27.39 -7.72 12.03
CA GLU A 214 -27.61 -9.15 11.83
C GLU A 214 -26.27 -9.91 11.90
N ILE A 215 -26.31 -11.20 12.27
CA ILE A 215 -25.12 -12.04 12.44
C ILE A 215 -25.06 -13.09 11.34
N ALA A 216 -23.96 -13.10 10.58
CA ALA A 216 -23.73 -14.02 9.46
C ALA A 216 -22.97 -15.29 9.90
N LEU A 217 -23.42 -16.42 9.36
CA LEU A 217 -23.02 -17.78 9.76
C LEU A 217 -22.47 -18.56 8.55
N SER A 218 -21.46 -19.39 8.79
CA SER A 218 -20.61 -20.04 7.76
C SER A 218 -21.34 -20.88 6.71
N ALA A 219 -22.58 -21.30 6.98
CA ALA A 219 -23.44 -22.02 6.03
C ALA A 219 -24.09 -21.11 4.96
N GLY A 220 -23.84 -19.79 4.98
CA GLY A 220 -24.60 -18.82 4.19
C GLY A 220 -25.97 -18.50 4.80
N LEU A 221 -26.11 -18.69 6.11
CA LEU A 221 -27.27 -18.30 6.90
C LEU A 221 -26.98 -16.97 7.59
N VAL A 222 -28.01 -16.16 7.79
CA VAL A 222 -27.95 -14.90 8.53
C VAL A 222 -29.13 -14.88 9.50
N THR A 223 -29.03 -14.16 10.62
CA THR A 223 -30.25 -13.77 11.35
C THR A 223 -31.12 -12.87 10.48
N GLU A 224 -32.43 -12.89 10.71
CA GLU A 224 -33.42 -12.12 9.93
C GLU A 224 -34.34 -11.32 10.87
N ASN A 225 -33.82 -10.89 12.04
CA ASN A 225 -34.60 -10.31 13.13
C ASN A 225 -34.28 -8.83 13.45
N ARG A 226 -33.41 -8.20 12.66
CA ARG A 226 -33.22 -6.75 12.50
C ARG A 226 -33.14 -5.95 13.81
N MET A 227 -32.18 -6.27 14.65
CA MET A 227 -31.95 -5.51 15.88
C MET A 227 -31.34 -4.15 15.56
N GLY A 228 -32.08 -3.06 15.82
CA GLY A 228 -31.61 -1.70 15.55
C GLY A 228 -30.56 -1.22 16.53
N LEU A 229 -29.40 -0.80 16.03
CA LEU A 229 -28.37 -0.06 16.77
C LEU A 229 -28.50 1.43 16.46
N ARG A 230 -28.62 2.31 17.47
CA ARG A 230 -28.75 3.74 17.23
C ARG A 230 -27.38 4.40 17.04
N ARG A 231 -27.00 4.69 15.79
CA ARG A 231 -25.84 5.50 15.44
C ARG A 231 -26.16 6.99 15.67
N ILE A 232 -25.27 7.75 16.31
CA ILE A 232 -25.46 9.19 16.61
C ILE A 232 -24.18 9.98 16.30
N SER A 233 -24.32 11.23 15.87
CA SER A 233 -23.20 12.18 15.71
C SER A 233 -22.45 12.43 17.02
N THR A 234 -21.12 12.52 16.94
CA THR A 234 -20.26 12.88 18.08
C THR A 234 -20.68 14.19 18.75
N PRO A 235 -20.75 14.26 20.09
CA PRO A 235 -21.03 15.50 20.81
C PRO A 235 -19.90 16.53 20.65
N SER A 236 -20.23 17.79 20.90
CA SER A 236 -19.30 18.93 20.84
C SER A 236 -19.60 19.93 21.96
N VAL A 237 -18.57 20.56 22.52
CA VAL A 237 -18.65 21.55 23.61
C VAL A 237 -18.31 22.95 23.11
N LEU A 238 -18.99 23.96 23.66
CA LEU A 238 -18.82 25.39 23.36
C LEU A 238 -18.32 26.20 24.57
N SER A 239 -18.90 25.98 25.74
CA SER A 239 -18.71 26.81 26.94
C SER A 239 -18.80 25.97 28.21
N LEU A 240 -18.02 26.39 29.22
CA LEU A 240 -18.03 25.86 30.58
C LEU A 240 -18.34 26.98 31.56
N SER A 241 -19.07 26.69 32.63
CA SER A 241 -19.25 27.61 33.75
C SER A 241 -19.30 26.86 35.09
N PRO A 242 -18.42 27.15 36.06
CA PRO A 242 -17.29 28.08 35.97
C PRO A 242 -16.17 27.57 35.04
N HIS A 243 -15.15 28.40 34.79
CA HIS A 243 -13.97 28.02 33.99
C HIS A 243 -12.84 27.38 34.80
N ARG A 244 -12.94 27.36 36.12
CA ARG A 244 -11.94 26.80 37.03
C ARG A 244 -12.54 26.30 38.33
N GLY A 245 -11.80 25.44 39.02
CA GLY A 245 -12.13 24.93 40.34
C GLY A 245 -10.91 24.68 41.22
N PHE A 246 -11.12 24.52 42.52
CA PHE A 246 -10.04 24.17 43.45
C PHE A 246 -9.87 22.66 43.52
N TYR A 247 -8.63 22.17 43.55
CA TYR A 247 -8.33 20.73 43.47
C TYR A 247 -8.93 19.89 44.61
N ASN A 248 -9.04 20.49 45.81
CA ASN A 248 -9.46 19.81 47.04
C ASN A 248 -10.98 19.88 47.30
N GLU A 249 -11.77 20.37 46.33
CA GLU A 249 -13.23 20.54 46.46
C GLU A 249 -13.98 19.88 45.29
N GLU A 250 -15.25 19.50 45.51
CA GLU A 250 -16.13 19.03 44.44
C GLU A 250 -16.97 20.18 43.88
N GLN A 251 -17.00 20.33 42.55
CA GLN A 251 -17.65 21.45 41.90
C GLN A 251 -18.53 21.01 40.73
N TRP A 252 -19.67 21.67 40.53
CA TRP A 252 -20.53 21.45 39.36
C TRP A 252 -20.11 22.37 38.23
N VAL A 253 -19.78 21.78 37.08
CA VAL A 253 -19.52 22.49 35.82
C VAL A 253 -20.73 22.33 34.92
N VAL A 254 -21.32 23.46 34.52
CA VAL A 254 -22.33 23.51 33.46
C VAL A 254 -21.61 23.47 32.11
N VAL A 255 -22.04 22.58 31.22
CA VAL A 255 -21.41 22.34 29.92
C VAL A 255 -22.43 22.55 28.81
N GLU A 256 -22.19 23.56 27.98
CA GLU A 256 -23.03 23.93 26.85
C GLU A 256 -22.41 23.44 25.53
N GLY A 257 -23.24 23.04 24.57
CA GLY A 257 -22.76 22.40 23.34
C GLY A 257 -23.86 21.87 22.42
N TYR A 258 -23.54 20.84 21.65
CA TYR A 258 -24.48 20.16 20.74
C TYR A 258 -24.22 18.66 20.65
N GLY A 259 -25.27 17.89 20.33
CA GLY A 259 -25.19 16.44 20.12
C GLY A 259 -25.34 15.60 21.38
N PHE A 260 -25.73 16.22 22.51
CA PHE A 260 -25.95 15.49 23.76
C PHE A 260 -27.25 14.70 23.69
N ILE A 261 -27.25 13.49 24.25
CA ILE A 261 -28.40 12.58 24.24
C ILE A 261 -28.50 11.85 25.57
N SER A 262 -29.74 11.60 26.01
CA SER A 262 -30.01 10.78 27.20
C SER A 262 -29.67 9.31 26.93
N ALA A 263 -28.54 8.85 27.48
CA ALA A 263 -28.14 7.45 27.54
C ALA A 263 -27.49 7.14 28.90
N SER A 264 -27.57 5.88 29.35
CA SER A 264 -26.88 5.39 30.54
C SER A 264 -25.34 5.42 30.41
N THR A 265 -24.85 5.46 29.17
CA THR A 265 -23.45 5.53 28.77
C THR A 265 -22.94 6.96 28.55
N LEU A 266 -23.72 7.99 28.91
CA LEU A 266 -23.26 9.38 28.89
C LEU A 266 -22.22 9.61 30.00
N THR A 267 -21.01 10.04 29.65
CA THR A 267 -19.89 10.25 30.57
C THR A 267 -19.14 11.55 30.27
N CYS A 268 -18.50 12.13 31.29
CA CYS A 268 -17.58 13.26 31.12
C CYS A 268 -16.16 12.81 31.51
N ARG A 269 -15.15 13.35 30.84
CA ARG A 269 -13.73 13.15 31.16
C ARG A 269 -13.08 14.50 31.38
N PHE A 270 -12.65 14.75 32.62
CA PHE A 270 -11.67 15.80 32.92
C PHE A 270 -10.28 15.20 32.70
N TYR A 271 -9.40 15.86 31.97
CA TYR A 271 -8.01 15.40 31.86
C TYR A 271 -7.02 16.54 31.60
N ALA A 272 -5.79 16.36 32.05
CA ALA A 272 -4.67 17.24 31.75
C ALA A 272 -3.50 16.48 31.11
N ALA A 273 -2.93 17.08 30.07
CA ALA A 273 -1.83 16.50 29.30
C ALA A 273 -0.49 17.05 29.80
N SER A 274 0.12 16.40 30.79
CA SER A 274 1.44 16.82 31.29
C SER A 274 2.55 16.53 30.28
N MET A 275 3.50 17.46 30.16
CA MET A 275 4.73 17.36 29.35
C MET A 275 5.69 16.23 29.77
N LEU A 276 5.33 15.41 30.76
CA LEU A 276 6.11 14.31 31.32
C LEU A 276 5.54 12.91 30.96
N ASP A 277 4.75 12.81 29.88
CA ASP A 277 3.97 11.61 29.47
C ASP A 277 3.00 11.08 30.55
N GLN A 278 2.74 11.88 31.60
CA GLN A 278 1.74 11.59 32.63
C GLN A 278 0.41 12.24 32.26
N VAL A 279 -0.52 11.43 31.77
CA VAL A 279 -1.92 11.82 31.64
C VAL A 279 -2.55 11.82 33.03
N PHE A 280 -3.07 12.97 33.45
CA PHE A 280 -3.90 13.08 34.64
C PHE A 280 -5.36 13.08 34.19
N ASP A 281 -6.00 11.91 34.08
CA ASP A 281 -7.41 11.80 33.69
C ASP A 281 -8.31 11.30 34.81
N VAL A 282 -9.52 11.85 34.86
CA VAL A 282 -10.62 11.37 35.69
C VAL A 282 -11.89 11.34 34.85
N SER A 283 -12.26 10.15 34.39
CA SER A 283 -13.55 9.91 33.76
C SER A 283 -14.62 9.65 34.82
N VAL A 284 -15.69 10.44 34.80
CA VAL A 284 -16.82 10.33 35.71
C VAL A 284 -18.05 9.81 34.97
N THR A 285 -18.70 8.80 35.54
CA THR A 285 -19.71 8.00 34.84
C THR A 285 -20.99 7.86 35.67
N GLY A 286 -22.14 7.83 34.98
CA GLY A 286 -23.45 7.67 35.60
C GLY A 286 -24.10 8.95 36.12
N ALA A 287 -25.43 8.88 36.31
CA ALA A 287 -26.32 10.03 36.47
C ALA A 287 -26.08 10.95 37.69
N ASN A 288 -25.32 10.49 38.69
CA ASN A 288 -24.96 11.30 39.87
C ASN A 288 -23.75 12.22 39.64
N TYR A 289 -22.97 11.96 38.60
CA TYR A 289 -21.81 12.78 38.18
C TYR A 289 -22.05 13.48 36.85
N VAL A 290 -22.89 12.90 35.99
CA VAL A 290 -23.25 13.47 34.68
C VAL A 290 -24.77 13.58 34.56
N GLN A 291 -25.28 14.81 34.64
CA GLN A 291 -26.72 15.07 34.51
C GLN A 291 -27.03 15.58 33.09
N PHE A 292 -27.74 14.78 32.31
CA PHE A 292 -28.35 15.25 31.06
C PHE A 292 -29.50 16.22 31.36
N LEU A 293 -29.47 17.42 30.77
CA LEU A 293 -30.54 18.42 30.91
C LEU A 293 -31.26 18.66 29.59
N SER A 294 -30.52 18.85 28.50
CA SER A 294 -31.06 19.03 27.16
C SER A 294 -30.07 18.54 26.09
N ALA A 295 -30.47 18.57 24.82
CA ALA A 295 -29.58 18.24 23.71
C ALA A 295 -28.39 19.21 23.53
N THR A 296 -28.38 20.32 24.28
CA THR A 296 -27.37 21.38 24.24
C THR A 296 -26.79 21.78 25.60
N GLU A 297 -27.26 21.20 26.72
CA GLU A 297 -26.74 21.45 28.07
C GLU A 297 -26.67 20.12 28.85
N ILE A 298 -25.51 19.86 29.47
CA ILE A 298 -25.35 18.85 30.52
C ILE A 298 -24.59 19.45 31.71
N ARG A 299 -24.57 18.73 32.85
CA ARG A 299 -23.71 19.07 33.99
C ARG A 299 -22.76 17.94 34.30
N CYS A 300 -21.47 18.25 34.37
CA CYS A 300 -20.42 17.35 34.80
C CYS A 300 -19.97 17.78 36.21
N ARG A 301 -19.84 16.84 37.14
CA ARG A 301 -19.29 17.09 38.48
C ARG A 301 -17.78 16.87 38.46
N GLN A 302 -17.00 17.91 38.74
CA GLN A 302 -15.58 17.77 39.06
C GLN A 302 -15.47 17.01 40.40
N PRO A 303 -14.77 15.86 40.44
CA PRO A 303 -14.42 15.19 41.69
C PRO A 303 -13.19 15.86 42.33
N ILE A 304 -12.96 15.59 43.62
CA ILE A 304 -11.71 15.98 44.29
C ILE A 304 -10.52 15.27 43.62
N THR A 305 -9.46 16.01 43.31
CA THR A 305 -8.22 15.49 42.71
C THR A 305 -7.09 15.47 43.74
N ALA A 306 -5.99 14.77 43.44
CA ALA A 306 -4.84 14.67 44.34
C ALA A 306 -3.96 15.95 44.39
N GLY A 307 -4.25 16.93 43.54
CA GLY A 307 -3.48 18.16 43.32
C GLY A 307 -4.03 18.94 42.13
N PRO A 308 -3.57 20.19 41.91
CA PRO A 308 -3.93 20.97 40.73
C PRO A 308 -3.53 20.25 39.44
N PHE A 309 -4.25 20.52 38.36
CA PHE A 309 -3.95 19.95 37.04
C PHE A 309 -2.94 20.84 36.30
N PRO A 310 -1.94 20.28 35.60
CA PRO A 310 -1.05 21.07 34.77
C PRO A 310 -1.77 21.60 33.52
N ASP A 311 -1.37 22.78 33.05
CA ASP A 311 -1.83 23.28 31.76
C ASP A 311 -1.19 22.51 30.57
N PRO A 312 -1.95 22.18 29.51
CA PRO A 312 -3.38 22.44 29.33
C PRO A 312 -4.27 21.35 29.95
N SER A 313 -5.36 21.80 30.59
CA SER A 313 -6.39 20.97 31.23
C SER A 313 -7.74 21.12 30.51
N TYR A 314 -8.44 20.02 30.24
CA TYR A 314 -9.60 19.95 29.33
C TYR A 314 -10.78 19.14 29.88
N LEU A 315 -11.98 19.37 29.31
CA LEU A 315 -13.21 18.61 29.56
C LEU A 315 -13.81 18.06 28.24
N GLU A 316 -13.96 16.73 28.15
CA GLU A 316 -14.60 16.03 27.02
C GLU A 316 -15.82 15.20 27.46
N ILE A 317 -16.67 14.81 26.50
CA ILE A 317 -17.91 14.05 26.71
C ILE A 317 -17.96 12.83 25.78
N SER A 318 -18.45 11.68 26.28
CA SER A 318 -18.82 10.52 25.46
C SER A 318 -20.30 10.17 25.63
N ILE A 319 -20.95 9.69 24.56
CA ILE A 319 -22.35 9.23 24.56
C ILE A 319 -22.50 7.70 24.64
N ASP A 320 -21.47 6.95 24.27
CA ASP A 320 -21.40 5.48 24.31
C ASP A 320 -20.39 4.95 25.35
N GLY A 321 -19.76 5.86 26.10
CA GLY A 321 -18.79 5.58 27.15
C GLY A 321 -17.38 5.23 26.63
N GLN A 322 -17.17 5.21 25.31
CA GLN A 322 -15.94 4.74 24.67
C GLN A 322 -15.34 5.80 23.74
N VAL A 323 -16.16 6.46 22.92
CA VAL A 323 -15.74 7.47 21.95
C VAL A 323 -16.04 8.87 22.50
N PHE A 324 -15.00 9.67 22.70
CA PHE A 324 -15.08 11.02 23.29
C PHE A 324 -15.07 12.13 22.22
N SER A 325 -15.74 13.24 22.54
CA SER A 325 -15.73 14.50 21.78
C SER A 325 -14.33 15.07 21.65
N LYS A 326 -13.90 15.48 20.46
CA LYS A 326 -12.59 16.12 20.23
C LYS A 326 -12.63 17.63 20.50
N SER A 327 -13.25 18.04 21.60
CA SER A 327 -13.50 19.44 21.97
C SER A 327 -12.46 19.93 22.98
N LEU A 328 -11.45 20.65 22.51
CA LEU A 328 -10.39 21.23 23.32
C LEU A 328 -10.88 22.54 23.98
N ILE A 329 -11.56 22.44 25.13
CA ILE A 329 -11.97 23.58 25.95
C ILE A 329 -11.32 23.51 27.33
N ASN A 330 -10.67 24.61 27.73
CA ASN A 330 -9.89 24.66 28.96
C ASN A 330 -10.76 24.68 30.23
N TYR A 331 -10.29 24.01 31.29
CA TYR A 331 -10.89 24.02 32.62
C TYR A 331 -9.84 23.88 33.72
N ASP A 332 -9.38 25.01 34.28
CA ASP A 332 -8.23 25.07 35.18
C ASP A 332 -8.58 24.48 36.57
N ILE A 333 -7.85 23.46 37.04
CA ILE A 333 -7.96 22.98 38.43
C ILE A 333 -6.75 23.51 39.22
N VAL A 334 -6.99 24.53 40.04
CA VAL A 334 -5.94 25.36 40.68
C VAL A 334 -5.60 24.91 42.11
N GLY A 335 -4.42 25.30 42.61
CA GLY A 335 -3.91 24.91 43.92
C GLY A 335 -3.30 26.05 44.76
N ASP A 336 -2.51 25.67 45.77
CA ASP A 336 -1.95 26.58 46.77
C ASP A 336 -0.95 27.62 46.18
N PRO A 337 -0.87 28.84 46.74
CA PRO A 337 0.03 29.89 46.25
C PRO A 337 1.51 29.55 46.47
N PHE A 338 2.29 29.68 45.40
CA PHE A 338 3.69 29.22 45.31
C PHE A 338 4.67 30.32 44.89
N ALA A 339 4.24 31.26 44.04
CA ALA A 339 5.09 32.30 43.46
C ALA A 339 4.35 33.64 43.24
N LEU A 340 5.06 34.63 42.69
CA LEU A 340 4.53 35.96 42.33
C LEU A 340 4.70 36.25 40.82
N GLU A 341 3.83 37.11 40.29
CA GLU A 341 3.76 37.61 38.90
C GLU A 341 3.67 39.15 38.89
N VAL A 342 4.01 39.83 37.78
CA VAL A 342 3.97 41.30 37.64
C VAL A 342 3.24 41.69 36.36
N ASP A 343 2.39 42.72 36.43
CA ASP A 343 1.42 43.11 35.40
C ASP A 343 1.36 44.66 35.29
N PRO A 344 1.67 45.28 34.13
CA PRO A 344 2.09 44.65 32.89
C PRO A 344 3.52 44.06 32.98
N PRO A 345 3.81 42.97 32.25
CA PRO A 345 5.14 42.35 32.24
C PRO A 345 6.21 43.15 31.46
N GLN A 346 5.83 44.28 30.86
CA GLN A 346 6.71 45.20 30.11
C GLN A 346 6.30 46.66 30.38
N LEU A 347 7.28 47.54 30.67
CA LEU A 347 7.08 48.96 30.96
C LEU A 347 7.94 49.85 30.03
N ALA A 348 7.64 51.16 29.95
CA ALA A 348 8.48 52.14 29.23
C ALA A 348 8.47 53.53 29.88
N ILE A 349 9.60 54.25 29.81
CA ILE A 349 9.80 55.60 30.40
C ILE A 349 10.61 56.51 29.43
N GLN A 350 10.60 57.85 29.60
CA GLN A 350 11.36 58.77 28.72
C GLN A 350 12.74 59.14 29.28
N ALA A 351 13.75 59.31 28.42
CA ALA A 351 15.07 59.82 28.80
C ALA A 351 15.04 61.32 29.02
N GLN A 352 15.35 61.70 30.26
CA GLN A 352 15.54 63.09 30.68
C GLN A 352 16.69 63.12 31.69
N ALA A 353 16.90 64.25 32.37
CA ALA A 353 17.81 64.28 33.51
C ALA A 353 17.39 63.28 34.63
N LEU A 354 16.10 62.99 34.79
CA LEU A 354 15.53 62.03 35.76
C LEU A 354 14.19 61.46 35.25
N SER A 355 13.91 60.17 35.51
CA SER A 355 12.73 59.42 35.00
C SER A 355 12.09 58.57 36.12
N ARG A 356 10.80 58.19 36.02
CA ARG A 356 10.01 57.48 37.06
C ARG A 356 9.18 56.31 36.52
N PHE A 357 8.68 55.46 37.42
CA PHE A 357 7.82 54.30 37.15
C PHE A 357 6.44 54.50 37.80
N GLU A 358 5.35 54.32 37.04
CA GLU A 358 3.95 54.54 37.44
C GLU A 358 3.07 53.44 36.79
N ASP A 359 1.94 53.06 37.40
CA ASP A 359 0.93 52.08 36.93
C ASP A 359 1.41 50.60 36.81
N VAL A 360 1.94 50.01 37.90
CA VAL A 360 2.55 48.66 37.89
C VAL A 360 2.07 47.78 39.03
N SER A 361 1.35 46.68 38.72
CA SER A 361 0.75 45.74 39.69
C SER A 361 1.51 44.39 39.84
N ILE A 362 1.26 43.66 40.93
CA ILE A 362 1.90 42.38 41.27
C ILE A 362 0.85 41.38 41.80
N TYR A 363 0.90 40.10 41.42
CA TYR A 363 -0.07 39.03 41.80
C TYR A 363 0.57 37.75 42.39
N THR A 364 -0.18 36.85 43.07
CA THR A 364 0.25 35.49 43.45
C THR A 364 -0.28 34.37 42.53
N ILE A 365 0.54 33.33 42.34
CA ILE A 365 0.29 32.19 41.42
C ILE A 365 0.66 30.83 42.05
N ASP A 366 0.02 29.74 41.59
CA ASP A 366 0.26 28.37 42.09
C ASP A 366 1.48 27.68 41.45
N VAL A 367 1.69 26.39 41.77
CA VAL A 367 2.81 25.57 41.28
C VAL A 367 2.84 25.39 39.76
N TYR A 368 1.70 25.48 39.08
CA TYR A 368 1.56 25.43 37.61
C TYR A 368 1.36 26.82 36.99
N ARG A 369 1.39 27.88 37.81
CA ARG A 369 1.23 29.31 37.48
C ARG A 369 -0.20 29.82 37.27
N HIS A 370 -1.23 29.11 37.72
CA HIS A 370 -2.57 29.70 37.75
C HIS A 370 -2.61 30.85 38.77
N ARG A 371 -3.20 32.00 38.41
CA ARG A 371 -3.41 33.12 39.35
C ARG A 371 -4.41 32.70 40.44
N VAL A 372 -3.95 32.64 41.69
CA VAL A 372 -4.70 32.06 42.84
C VAL A 372 -5.76 33.04 43.36
N LEU A 373 -5.46 34.34 43.36
CA LEU A 373 -6.41 35.42 43.62
C LEU A 373 -7.21 35.22 44.92
N GLU A 374 -8.53 35.04 44.84
CA GLU A 374 -9.44 34.91 45.98
C GLU A 374 -9.23 33.65 46.84
N PHE A 375 -8.45 32.68 46.36
CA PHE A 375 -8.05 31.51 47.13
C PHE A 375 -6.75 31.73 47.96
N ASP A 376 -6.10 32.89 47.87
CA ASP A 376 -4.92 33.27 48.67
C ASP A 376 -5.27 34.30 49.77
N THR A 377 -4.83 34.02 51.01
CA THR A 377 -5.07 34.85 52.19
C THR A 377 -3.78 35.40 52.84
N GLY A 378 -2.66 35.41 52.10
CA GLY A 378 -1.33 35.80 52.59
C GLY A 378 -1.00 37.31 52.58
N SER A 379 0.18 37.64 53.14
CA SER A 379 0.73 39.00 53.19
C SER A 379 2.27 39.01 53.14
N TYR A 380 2.88 39.81 52.25
CA TYR A 380 4.30 39.66 51.87
C TYR A 380 5.02 41.00 51.63
N LEU A 381 6.36 41.02 51.72
CA LEU A 381 7.22 42.21 51.55
C LEU A 381 8.23 42.01 50.41
N LEU A 382 8.53 43.07 49.66
CA LEU A 382 9.38 43.10 48.46
C LEU A 382 10.49 44.17 48.57
N THR A 383 11.64 43.93 47.95
CA THR A 383 12.77 44.89 47.82
C THR A 383 13.25 44.98 46.37
N ALA A 384 13.57 46.19 45.86
CA ALA A 384 13.73 46.52 44.45
C ALA A 384 15.14 47.02 44.05
N ASN A 385 15.66 46.59 42.90
CA ASN A 385 16.95 47.01 42.33
C ASN A 385 16.91 47.00 40.78
N VAL A 386 17.66 47.85 40.07
CA VAL A 386 17.63 47.95 38.59
C VAL A 386 19.02 47.74 37.98
N THR A 387 19.08 47.03 36.84
CA THR A 387 20.28 46.91 35.99
C THR A 387 19.96 47.27 34.53
N ARG A 388 20.98 47.56 33.70
CA ARG A 388 20.79 47.83 32.26
C ARG A 388 21.02 46.56 31.45
N GLY A 389 19.99 46.11 30.72
CA GLY A 389 19.94 44.79 30.08
C GLY A 389 20.48 43.67 30.98
N ARG A 390 21.16 42.69 30.38
CA ARG A 390 21.78 41.55 31.11
C ARG A 390 23.09 41.88 31.87
N SER A 391 23.43 43.15 32.09
CA SER A 391 24.62 43.51 32.87
C SER A 391 24.36 43.40 34.37
N ASN A 392 25.38 43.03 35.16
CA ASN A 392 25.30 43.04 36.63
C ASN A 392 25.61 44.43 37.25
N SER A 393 25.81 45.48 36.44
CA SER A 393 25.98 46.83 36.95
C SER A 393 24.63 47.43 37.33
N SER A 394 24.41 47.63 38.62
CA SER A 394 23.22 48.32 39.13
C SER A 394 23.21 49.78 38.70
N VAL A 395 22.06 50.22 38.22
CA VAL A 395 21.76 51.62 37.90
C VAL A 395 21.21 52.25 39.18
N PRO A 396 21.70 53.43 39.62
CA PRO A 396 21.21 54.04 40.85
C PRO A 396 19.74 54.46 40.72
N ILE A 397 18.92 54.00 41.67
CA ILE A 397 17.47 54.26 41.72
C ILE A 397 17.02 54.84 43.07
N THR A 398 15.79 55.36 43.07
CA THR A 398 15.04 55.75 44.28
C THR A 398 13.92 54.75 44.57
N GLY A 399 13.54 54.51 45.84
CA GLY A 399 12.26 53.85 46.19
C GLY A 399 12.27 52.33 46.49
N GLU A 400 13.23 51.83 47.26
CA GLU A 400 13.63 50.41 47.28
C GLU A 400 12.62 49.32 47.77
N LYS A 401 11.37 49.58 48.25
CA LYS A 401 10.53 48.56 48.95
C LYS A 401 9.00 48.67 48.73
N ILE A 402 8.31 47.52 48.65
CA ILE A 402 6.88 47.33 48.26
C ILE A 402 6.20 46.21 49.11
N THR A 403 4.86 46.15 49.26
CA THR A 403 4.12 45.14 50.08
C THR A 403 2.86 44.56 49.43
N VAL A 404 2.65 43.23 49.50
CA VAL A 404 1.55 42.45 48.90
C VAL A 404 0.53 42.01 49.96
N LEU A 405 -0.78 42.04 49.64
CA LEU A 405 -1.90 41.57 50.48
C LEU A 405 -2.96 40.87 49.63
N ASN A 406 -3.59 39.79 50.11
CA ASN A 406 -4.63 39.02 49.40
C ASN A 406 -4.24 38.71 47.93
N GLY A 407 -2.97 38.36 47.73
CA GLY A 407 -2.43 38.12 46.39
C GLY A 407 -2.25 39.33 45.46
N GLN A 408 -2.24 40.60 45.92
CA GLN A 408 -2.01 41.78 45.05
C GLN A 408 -1.15 42.94 45.66
N SER A 409 -0.47 43.75 44.82
CA SER A 409 0.31 44.98 45.19
C SER A 409 0.50 45.98 44.02
N SER A 410 1.10 47.17 44.28
CA SER A 410 1.54 48.20 43.30
C SER A 410 2.96 48.76 43.57
N ALA A 411 3.63 49.37 42.58
CA ALA A 411 5.07 49.69 42.62
C ALA A 411 5.50 51.17 42.30
N ASP A 412 4.61 52.15 42.41
CA ASP A 412 4.74 53.55 41.92
C ASP A 412 5.82 54.45 42.60
N GLY A 413 6.77 53.87 43.34
CA GLY A 413 7.77 54.60 44.14
C GLY A 413 9.13 54.82 43.45
N LEU A 414 9.33 54.34 42.22
CA LEU A 414 10.65 54.08 41.65
C LEU A 414 11.13 55.13 40.62
N GLY A 415 12.45 55.24 40.37
CA GLY A 415 13.01 56.18 39.37
C GLY A 415 14.53 56.11 39.13
N MET A 416 15.01 56.75 38.06
CA MET A 416 16.38 56.67 37.47
C MET A 416 16.91 58.04 36.99
N LYS A 417 18.23 58.17 36.71
CA LYS A 417 18.89 59.42 36.28
C LYS A 417 19.67 59.29 34.96
N MET A 418 19.53 60.28 34.06
CA MET A 418 20.21 60.37 32.74
C MET A 418 20.33 59.02 32.00
N PRO A 419 19.22 58.27 31.81
CA PRO A 419 19.27 57.00 31.11
C PRO A 419 19.48 57.23 29.61
N GLN A 420 20.32 56.40 28.99
CA GLN A 420 20.31 56.23 27.53
C GLN A 420 19.10 55.39 27.13
N THR A 421 18.68 55.50 25.88
CA THR A 421 17.59 54.68 25.34
C THR A 421 17.93 53.17 25.38
N GLY A 422 16.88 52.34 25.32
CA GLY A 422 16.99 50.88 25.33
C GLY A 422 16.55 50.20 26.63
N GLU A 423 16.98 48.95 26.82
CA GLU A 423 16.39 47.97 27.76
C GLU A 423 17.07 47.91 29.14
N TYR A 424 16.26 47.71 30.18
CA TYR A 424 16.63 47.61 31.59
C TYR A 424 15.84 46.50 32.30
N VAL A 425 16.35 46.05 33.46
CA VAL A 425 15.76 44.99 34.29
C VAL A 425 15.47 45.54 35.68
N LEU A 426 14.25 45.33 36.18
CA LEU A 426 13.84 45.55 37.57
C LEU A 426 13.80 44.21 38.32
N ARG A 427 14.56 44.10 39.40
CA ARG A 427 14.68 42.92 40.25
C ARG A 427 13.93 43.12 41.56
N LEU A 428 12.99 42.23 41.88
CA LEU A 428 12.14 42.29 43.08
C LEU A 428 12.34 41.02 43.94
N SER A 429 12.82 41.14 45.18
CA SER A 429 13.07 40.00 46.08
C SER A 429 12.11 39.97 47.27
N THR A 430 11.58 38.79 47.64
CA THR A 430 10.54 38.62 48.68
C THR A 430 10.83 37.45 49.65
N THR A 431 10.04 37.38 50.74
CA THR A 431 10.07 36.29 51.73
C THR A 431 9.22 35.07 51.34
N LEU A 432 8.23 35.21 50.43
CA LEU A 432 7.59 34.07 49.76
C LEU A 432 8.67 33.20 49.09
N PRO A 433 8.67 31.88 49.33
CA PRO A 433 9.85 31.01 49.53
C PRO A 433 11.20 31.55 49.01
N ASN A 434 11.68 32.63 49.65
CA ASN A 434 12.90 33.38 49.31
C ASN A 434 13.07 33.73 47.81
N GLN A 435 11.97 33.94 47.10
CA GLN A 435 11.94 34.15 45.65
C GLN A 435 12.43 35.54 45.21
N THR A 436 12.79 35.63 43.93
CA THR A 436 13.15 36.89 43.27
C THR A 436 12.64 36.90 41.83
N ILE A 437 11.91 37.95 41.47
CA ILE A 437 11.37 38.22 40.13
C ILE A 437 12.31 39.18 39.38
N LEU A 438 12.30 39.08 38.05
CA LEU A 438 12.94 40.01 37.12
C LEU A 438 11.89 40.50 36.11
N VAL A 439 11.78 41.81 35.90
CA VAL A 439 10.81 42.49 35.01
C VAL A 439 11.58 43.36 34.01
N MET A 440 11.18 43.42 32.75
CA MET A 440 11.89 44.13 31.69
C MET A 440 11.21 45.47 31.35
N PHE A 441 11.99 46.51 31.06
CA PHE A 441 11.44 47.82 30.66
C PHE A 441 12.37 48.65 29.76
N TYR A 442 11.82 49.67 29.09
CA TYR A 442 12.50 50.44 28.05
C TYR A 442 12.58 51.96 28.33
N VAL A 443 13.52 52.64 27.65
CA VAL A 443 13.76 54.09 27.72
C VAL A 443 13.72 54.75 26.32
N LEU A 444 13.02 55.89 26.19
CA LEU A 444 12.76 56.68 24.96
C LEU A 444 13.53 58.03 24.90
N GLU A 445 13.44 58.84 23.82
CA GLU A 445 14.38 59.94 23.44
C GLU A 445 14.02 61.42 23.82
N GLY A 446 14.81 62.42 23.37
CA GLY A 446 14.71 63.87 23.67
C GLY A 446 15.06 64.88 22.53
N GLU A 447 15.38 66.15 22.86
CA GLU A 447 15.45 67.31 21.90
C GLU A 447 16.83 67.58 21.21
N PRO A 448 16.87 68.07 19.94
CA PRO A 448 18.03 68.03 19.03
C PRO A 448 19.03 69.20 19.08
N THR A 449 20.28 68.95 18.63
CA THR A 449 21.41 69.91 18.72
C THR A 449 22.46 69.91 17.60
N ALA A 450 22.71 68.81 16.87
CA ALA A 450 23.84 68.70 15.91
C ALA A 450 23.53 67.79 14.70
N LEU A 451 24.35 67.87 13.62
CA LEU A 451 24.26 67.05 12.39
C LEU A 451 25.47 66.11 12.26
N PHE A 452 25.25 64.89 11.78
CA PHE A 452 26.30 63.93 11.42
C PHE A 452 25.89 63.06 10.21
N VAL A 453 26.86 62.47 9.50
CA VAL A 453 26.58 61.36 8.55
C VAL A 453 26.31 60.11 9.38
N LYS A 454 25.09 59.58 9.27
CA LYS A 454 24.66 58.34 9.93
C LYS A 454 25.11 57.14 9.12
N ASP A 455 24.85 57.15 7.81
CA ASP A 455 25.20 56.08 6.88
C ASP A 455 26.02 56.63 5.71
N GLN A 456 27.17 56.02 5.47
CA GLN A 456 28.02 56.28 4.31
C GLN A 456 27.45 55.65 3.03
N PRO A 457 27.72 56.22 1.85
CA PRO A 457 27.34 55.61 0.58
C PRO A 457 28.08 54.28 0.34
N SER A 458 27.65 53.49 -0.64
CA SER A 458 28.35 52.25 -0.98
C SER A 458 29.73 52.53 -1.60
N GLU A 459 30.73 51.82 -1.08
CA GLU A 459 32.12 51.74 -1.60
C GLU A 459 32.19 51.26 -3.06
N TYR A 460 31.12 50.63 -3.54
CA TYR A 460 30.98 50.11 -4.90
C TYR A 460 29.74 50.67 -5.60
N THR A 461 29.80 50.81 -6.92
CA THR A 461 28.65 51.10 -7.80
C THR A 461 28.48 50.01 -8.85
N THR A 462 27.22 49.66 -9.13
CA THR A 462 26.79 48.67 -10.13
C THR A 462 26.61 49.25 -11.53
N ASN A 463 26.68 50.58 -11.70
CA ASN A 463 26.43 51.35 -12.93
C ASN A 463 25.01 51.30 -13.50
N ASP A 464 24.27 50.21 -13.30
CA ASP A 464 22.89 50.00 -13.78
C ASP A 464 21.81 50.67 -12.90
N GLY A 465 22.19 51.39 -11.85
CA GLY A 465 21.26 52.04 -10.92
C GLY A 465 21.92 53.01 -9.93
N PRO A 466 21.16 53.47 -8.92
CA PRO A 466 21.70 54.26 -7.82
C PRO A 466 22.59 53.42 -6.88
N LEU A 467 23.44 54.09 -6.11
CA LEU A 467 24.34 53.47 -5.13
C LEU A 467 23.55 52.59 -4.15
N GLU A 468 24.01 51.34 -3.97
CA GLU A 468 23.35 50.30 -3.15
C GLU A 468 23.06 50.79 -1.72
N ARG A 469 24.00 51.54 -1.15
CA ARG A 469 23.77 52.35 0.05
C ARG A 469 23.72 53.81 -0.37
N GLN A 470 22.56 54.43 -0.16
CA GLN A 470 22.38 55.87 -0.26
C GLN A 470 22.91 56.53 1.02
N PRO A 471 23.53 57.72 0.94
CA PRO A 471 24.02 58.42 2.13
C PRO A 471 22.87 59.00 2.96
N ILE A 472 22.94 58.85 4.28
CA ILE A 472 21.95 59.37 5.23
C ILE A 472 22.65 60.22 6.29
N LEU A 473 22.09 61.40 6.60
CA LEU A 473 22.55 62.27 7.69
C LEU A 473 21.43 62.43 8.73
N ALA A 474 21.75 62.56 10.01
CA ALA A 474 20.77 62.61 11.10
C ALA A 474 21.06 63.72 12.13
N LEU A 475 20.08 63.99 12.99
CA LEU A 475 20.19 64.93 14.11
C LEU A 475 20.31 64.21 15.48
N ALA A 476 20.97 64.82 16.47
CA ALA A 476 21.22 64.22 17.79
C ALA A 476 20.93 65.13 19.00
N ASP A 477 20.52 64.56 20.13
CA ASP A 477 20.08 65.26 21.36
C ASP A 477 21.21 65.63 22.34
N SER A 478 20.83 66.30 23.42
CA SER A 478 21.75 66.70 24.50
C SER A 478 22.46 65.53 25.22
N ALA A 479 21.89 64.32 25.21
CA ALA A 479 22.48 63.08 25.72
C ALA A 479 23.14 62.22 24.61
N HIS A 480 23.19 62.76 23.38
CA HIS A 480 23.75 62.19 22.15
C HIS A 480 22.96 60.97 21.59
N ASN A 481 21.67 60.84 21.90
CA ASN A 481 20.76 59.95 21.16
C ASN A 481 20.37 60.59 19.81
N GLN A 482 20.00 59.80 18.79
CA GLN A 482 19.38 60.34 17.57
C GLN A 482 18.00 60.94 17.90
N VAL A 483 17.60 62.01 17.20
CA VAL A 483 16.29 62.66 17.35
C VAL A 483 15.47 62.52 16.08
N TYR A 484 14.27 61.98 16.21
CA TYR A 484 13.42 61.70 15.06
C TYR A 484 12.50 62.86 14.70
N GLN A 485 12.15 63.75 15.65
CA GLN A 485 11.24 64.88 15.45
C GLN A 485 11.79 66.22 16.00
N PRO A 486 12.38 67.10 15.16
CA PRO A 486 13.04 68.33 15.61
C PRO A 486 12.15 69.60 15.60
N GLY A 487 10.84 69.46 15.32
CA GLY A 487 9.85 70.56 15.37
C GLY A 487 10.08 71.75 14.43
N THR A 488 11.05 71.68 13.51
CA THR A 488 11.50 72.81 12.68
C THR A 488 11.40 72.49 11.18
N VAL A 489 10.32 72.94 10.55
CA VAL A 489 9.94 72.57 9.19
C VAL A 489 10.89 73.16 8.13
N GLY A 490 11.33 72.34 7.17
CA GLY A 490 11.92 72.79 5.90
C GLY A 490 13.45 72.73 5.76
N LEU A 491 14.15 71.97 6.59
CA LEU A 491 15.61 71.75 6.51
C LEU A 491 16.02 70.98 5.23
N ALA A 492 17.17 71.32 4.62
CA ALA A 492 17.68 70.68 3.38
C ALA A 492 19.22 70.65 3.26
N VAL A 493 19.76 69.63 2.57
CA VAL A 493 21.21 69.38 2.36
C VAL A 493 21.48 69.05 0.87
N ARG A 494 22.56 69.59 0.28
CA ARG A 494 23.02 69.29 -1.09
C ARG A 494 24.19 68.31 -1.10
N ALA A 495 24.28 67.45 -2.12
CA ALA A 495 25.40 66.55 -2.41
C ALA A 495 25.94 66.72 -3.86
N SER A 496 27.24 66.52 -4.08
CA SER A 496 27.86 66.55 -5.43
C SER A 496 29.04 65.56 -5.60
N VAL A 497 29.30 65.14 -6.85
CA VAL A 497 30.23 64.04 -7.25
C VAL A 497 31.60 64.57 -7.71
N VAL A 498 32.68 63.84 -7.42
CA VAL A 498 34.06 64.11 -7.87
C VAL A 498 34.78 62.79 -8.22
N PRO A 499 35.60 62.69 -9.30
CA PRO A 499 35.79 63.66 -10.37
C PRO A 499 34.57 63.81 -11.29
N GLN A 500 34.51 64.91 -12.03
CA GLN A 500 33.38 65.25 -12.89
C GLN A 500 33.59 64.71 -14.32
N ASP A 501 32.87 63.63 -14.68
CA ASP A 501 32.68 63.20 -16.07
C ASP A 501 31.58 64.07 -16.73
N ASP A 502 31.46 64.02 -18.07
CA ASP A 502 30.57 64.86 -18.91
C ASP A 502 29.05 64.71 -18.63
N ARG A 503 28.67 63.98 -17.58
CA ARG A 503 27.28 63.65 -17.18
C ARG A 503 27.00 63.83 -15.68
N GLY A 504 27.91 64.47 -14.92
CA GLY A 504 27.74 64.67 -13.47
C GLY A 504 26.53 65.53 -13.10
N VAL A 505 25.76 65.11 -12.09
CA VAL A 505 24.53 65.78 -11.59
C VAL A 505 24.67 66.10 -10.09
N ASP A 506 24.13 67.26 -9.66
CA ASP A 506 24.02 67.66 -8.25
C ASP A 506 22.72 67.09 -7.64
N PHE A 507 22.77 66.59 -6.41
CA PHE A 507 21.63 66.00 -5.68
C PHE A 507 21.25 66.84 -4.44
N ILE A 508 19.99 66.80 -4.00
CA ILE A 508 19.50 67.52 -2.81
C ILE A 508 18.53 66.63 -2.03
N ALA A 509 18.70 66.56 -0.71
CA ALA A 509 17.79 65.90 0.22
C ALA A 509 17.13 66.92 1.16
N PHE A 510 15.90 66.62 1.57
CA PHE A 510 15.16 67.35 2.59
C PHE A 510 15.08 66.51 3.87
N PHE A 511 14.89 67.16 5.01
CA PHE A 511 14.75 66.46 6.28
C PHE A 511 13.41 65.71 6.37
N SER A 512 13.46 64.45 6.80
CA SER A 512 12.30 63.61 7.04
C SER A 512 11.95 63.58 8.52
N GLU A 513 10.84 64.23 8.88
CA GLU A 513 10.25 64.23 10.23
C GLU A 513 9.66 62.86 10.63
N GLU A 514 9.63 61.89 9.71
CA GLU A 514 9.32 60.47 10.02
C GLU A 514 10.56 59.66 10.45
N LEU A 515 11.78 60.13 10.13
CA LEU A 515 13.01 59.34 10.24
C LEU A 515 14.14 60.04 11.02
N GLY A 516 14.01 61.32 11.37
CA GLY A 516 15.11 62.08 11.98
C GLY A 516 16.25 62.44 11.03
N GLU A 517 16.02 62.33 9.72
CA GLU A 517 17.06 62.05 8.74
C GLU A 517 16.91 62.83 7.43
N PHE A 518 18.04 63.29 6.90
CA PHE A 518 18.19 63.74 5.52
C PHE A 518 18.51 62.53 4.64
N VAL A 519 17.47 61.92 4.07
CA VAL A 519 17.61 60.75 3.21
C VAL A 519 17.83 61.19 1.76
N PHE A 520 19.04 60.96 1.25
CA PHE A 520 19.29 61.08 -0.19
C PHE A 520 18.66 59.89 -0.93
N LYS A 521 18.17 60.16 -2.14
CA LYS A 521 17.55 59.15 -3.02
C LYS A 521 18.09 59.31 -4.43
N ASP A 522 18.16 58.18 -5.13
CA ASP A 522 18.56 58.06 -6.52
C ASP A 522 19.94 58.68 -6.86
N VAL A 523 20.84 58.78 -5.87
CA VAL A 523 22.25 59.16 -6.09
C VAL A 523 22.92 58.01 -6.85
N ALA A 524 23.22 58.25 -8.11
CA ALA A 524 23.78 57.28 -9.05
C ALA A 524 25.12 57.77 -9.62
N ILE A 525 26.07 56.84 -9.79
CA ILE A 525 27.39 57.09 -10.38
C ILE A 525 27.67 56.00 -11.40
N VAL A 526 27.80 56.38 -12.67
CA VAL A 526 28.22 55.48 -13.76
C VAL A 526 29.74 55.46 -13.82
N ALA A 527 30.34 54.54 -13.08
CA ALA A 527 31.77 54.28 -13.14
C ALA A 527 32.12 53.43 -14.37
N ARG A 528 33.41 53.16 -14.54
CA ARG A 528 33.96 52.23 -15.53
C ARG A 528 34.87 51.26 -14.79
N TYR A 529 34.97 50.02 -15.24
CA TYR A 529 35.75 48.97 -14.56
C TYR A 529 37.24 49.35 -14.49
N GLY A 530 37.66 49.93 -13.36
CA GLY A 530 39.02 50.42 -13.09
C GLY A 530 39.19 51.93 -12.81
N VAL A 531 38.20 52.64 -12.24
CA VAL A 531 38.25 54.10 -11.92
C VAL A 531 37.51 54.45 -10.60
N ASP A 532 37.96 55.48 -9.88
CA ASP A 532 37.55 55.85 -8.50
C ASP A 532 36.82 57.22 -8.38
N TYR A 533 35.88 57.37 -7.42
CA TYR A 533 34.95 58.51 -7.24
C TYR A 533 34.61 58.85 -5.75
N HIS A 534 33.95 59.99 -5.48
CA HIS A 534 33.58 60.52 -4.14
C HIS A 534 32.32 61.43 -4.13
N LEU A 535 31.73 61.68 -2.94
CA LEU A 535 30.63 62.65 -2.68
C LEU A 535 30.96 63.73 -1.60
N ARG A 536 30.27 64.89 -1.66
CA ARG A 536 30.44 66.04 -0.73
C ARG A 536 29.10 66.68 -0.32
N PHE A 537 28.87 66.95 0.98
CA PHE A 537 27.59 67.40 1.55
C PHE A 537 27.61 68.80 2.22
N VAL A 538 26.54 69.59 2.04
CA VAL A 538 26.39 70.95 2.64
C VAL A 538 24.92 71.29 2.97
N LEU A 539 24.62 71.76 4.20
CA LEU A 539 23.31 72.30 4.62
C LEU A 539 22.92 73.58 3.86
N GLN A 540 21.62 73.82 3.66
CA GLN A 540 21.10 75.00 2.97
C GLN A 540 20.27 75.92 3.90
N HIS A 541 20.24 77.22 3.57
CA HIS A 541 19.34 78.25 4.11
C HIS A 541 19.38 78.60 5.62
N ILE A 542 20.24 78.00 6.45
CA ILE A 542 20.48 78.45 7.84
C ILE A 542 21.88 79.05 7.99
N THR A 543 21.97 80.27 8.53
CA THR A 543 23.24 81.01 8.72
C THR A 543 23.70 81.10 10.18
N ASN A 544 22.85 80.75 11.15
CA ASN A 544 23.13 80.92 12.59
C ASN A 544 23.47 79.61 13.33
N TRP A 545 23.44 78.46 12.64
CA TRP A 545 23.90 77.19 13.21
C TRP A 545 25.31 76.89 12.69
N THR A 546 26.26 76.64 13.60
CA THR A 546 27.67 76.38 13.27
C THR A 546 27.90 74.92 12.85
N VAL A 547 27.17 74.47 11.83
CA VAL A 547 27.30 73.10 11.30
C VAL A 547 28.37 73.06 10.21
N ALA A 548 29.34 72.16 10.36
CA ALA A 548 30.41 71.97 9.39
C ALA A 548 29.94 71.22 8.13
N ASN A 549 30.69 71.37 7.04
CA ASN A 549 30.54 70.59 5.82
C ASN A 549 31.18 69.19 5.97
N VAL A 550 30.64 68.18 5.29
CA VAL A 550 31.03 66.76 5.45
C VAL A 550 31.23 66.10 4.07
N THR A 551 32.02 65.03 3.98
CA THR A 551 32.35 64.30 2.74
C THR A 551 32.26 62.79 2.94
N SER A 552 32.05 62.04 1.86
CA SER A 552 32.02 60.57 1.89
C SER A 552 33.38 59.90 1.71
N ASP A 553 33.39 58.59 1.89
CA ASP A 553 34.47 57.69 1.49
C ASP A 553 34.56 57.52 -0.05
N VAL A 554 35.46 56.64 -0.52
CA VAL A 554 35.75 56.33 -1.94
C VAL A 554 34.67 55.39 -2.53
N ILE A 555 34.42 55.51 -3.84
CA ILE A 555 33.46 54.69 -4.60
C ILE A 555 34.11 54.17 -5.90
N VAL A 556 34.06 52.87 -6.18
CA VAL A 556 34.62 52.22 -7.39
C VAL A 556 33.61 51.32 -8.11
N ALA A 557 33.89 50.87 -9.33
CA ALA A 557 33.02 49.92 -10.04
C ALA A 557 33.05 48.52 -9.38
N GLN A 558 31.88 47.91 -9.17
CA GLN A 558 31.75 46.60 -8.50
C GLN A 558 32.23 45.45 -9.39
N ILE A 559 33.10 44.58 -8.85
CA ILE A 559 33.51 43.32 -9.49
C ILE A 559 32.28 42.40 -9.61
N CYS A 560 32.15 41.69 -10.74
CA CYS A 560 31.02 40.79 -10.98
C CYS A 560 30.91 39.69 -9.92
N GLN A 561 29.71 39.15 -9.75
CA GLN A 561 29.43 38.18 -8.70
C GLN A 561 30.16 36.85 -8.93
N LYS A 562 30.22 36.02 -7.89
CA LYS A 562 30.65 34.63 -8.04
C LYS A 562 29.62 33.90 -8.92
N ASN A 563 30.08 33.23 -9.98
CA ASN A 563 29.29 32.81 -11.14
C ASN A 563 28.90 33.94 -12.13
N GLU A 564 29.73 34.96 -12.26
CA GLU A 564 29.69 35.95 -13.36
C GLU A 564 31.12 36.29 -13.84
N PHE A 565 31.24 37.00 -14.98
CA PHE A 565 32.50 37.54 -15.51
C PHE A 565 32.28 38.90 -16.21
N PHE A 566 33.28 39.78 -16.20
CA PHE A 566 33.27 41.05 -16.94
C PHE A 566 34.13 40.99 -18.21
N VAL A 567 33.84 41.89 -19.14
CA VAL A 567 34.72 42.23 -20.26
C VAL A 567 35.42 43.56 -19.95
N TYR A 568 36.76 43.58 -20.03
CA TYR A 568 37.57 44.77 -19.75
C TYR A 568 37.11 46.00 -20.56
N ASN A 569 37.06 47.16 -19.90
CA ASN A 569 36.57 48.43 -20.45
C ASN A 569 35.10 48.42 -20.94
N GLY A 570 34.32 47.40 -20.57
CA GLY A 570 32.86 47.41 -20.63
C GLY A 570 32.24 48.11 -19.42
N THR A 571 30.92 47.99 -19.29
CA THR A 571 30.12 48.54 -18.18
C THR A 571 29.17 47.53 -17.53
N THR A 572 29.17 46.27 -17.98
CA THR A 572 28.19 45.23 -17.61
C THR A 572 28.85 43.89 -17.29
N CYS A 573 28.25 43.12 -16.37
CA CYS A 573 28.60 41.73 -16.07
C CYS A 573 27.82 40.73 -16.94
N ASN A 574 28.41 39.58 -17.22
CA ASN A 574 27.79 38.45 -17.91
C ASN A 574 27.74 37.23 -16.97
N SER A 575 26.63 36.48 -16.99
CA SER A 575 26.49 35.26 -16.17
C SER A 575 27.45 34.14 -16.62
N CYS A 576 27.90 33.34 -15.66
CA CYS A 576 28.75 32.17 -15.90
C CYS A 576 27.98 31.07 -16.69
N PRO A 577 28.55 30.50 -17.76
CA PRO A 577 27.94 29.37 -18.47
C PRO A 577 27.81 28.13 -17.58
N ASP A 578 26.69 27.40 -17.70
CA ASP A 578 26.49 26.12 -17.01
C ASP A 578 27.60 25.12 -17.36
N GLY A 579 28.35 24.66 -16.36
CA GLY A 579 29.51 23.77 -16.55
C GLY A 579 30.86 24.47 -16.64
N ALA A 580 30.89 25.80 -16.59
CA ALA A 580 32.09 26.57 -16.32
C ALA A 580 32.28 26.81 -14.81
N VAL A 581 33.52 27.04 -14.40
CA VAL A 581 33.88 27.60 -13.10
C VAL A 581 34.39 29.02 -13.33
N CYS A 582 33.62 30.02 -12.88
CA CYS A 582 33.96 31.43 -12.99
C CYS A 582 34.41 31.98 -11.62
N ASP A 583 35.66 32.40 -11.53
CA ASP A 583 36.30 32.94 -10.32
C ASP A 583 36.13 34.46 -10.18
N SER A 584 35.08 35.04 -10.78
CA SER A 584 34.85 36.48 -11.00
C SER A 584 35.90 37.20 -11.88
N SER A 585 36.88 36.48 -12.44
CA SER A 585 37.82 37.01 -13.42
C SER A 585 37.29 36.89 -14.87
N ALA A 586 38.10 37.32 -15.84
CA ALA A 586 37.81 37.18 -17.27
C ALA A 586 38.20 35.80 -17.87
N PHE A 587 38.56 34.81 -17.05
CA PHE A 587 38.98 33.47 -17.50
C PHE A 587 38.00 32.38 -17.06
N LEU A 588 37.81 31.36 -17.90
CA LEU A 588 36.75 30.34 -17.75
C LEU A 588 37.32 28.91 -17.82
N VAL A 589 37.24 28.18 -16.71
CA VAL A 589 37.69 26.79 -16.55
C VAL A 589 36.50 25.83 -16.68
N THR A 590 36.68 24.60 -17.19
CA THR A 590 35.61 23.57 -17.18
C THR A 590 35.43 22.95 -15.78
N ALA A 591 34.20 22.72 -15.35
CA ALA A 591 33.91 21.90 -14.17
C ALA A 591 34.09 20.38 -14.43
N ASP A 592 34.34 19.62 -13.37
CA ASP A 592 34.35 18.15 -13.41
C ASP A 592 33.00 17.60 -13.91
N ASN A 593 33.02 16.49 -14.65
CA ASN A 593 31.86 15.96 -15.38
C ASN A 593 31.26 16.91 -16.45
N TYR A 594 31.96 17.96 -16.85
CA TYR A 594 31.63 18.71 -18.08
C TYR A 594 32.73 18.53 -19.13
N TRP A 595 32.30 18.60 -20.38
CA TRP A 595 33.13 18.46 -21.57
C TRP A 595 33.08 19.76 -22.39
N ARG A 596 34.21 20.16 -22.98
CA ARG A 596 34.37 21.38 -23.78
C ARG A 596 35.29 21.08 -24.96
N SER A 597 35.02 21.69 -26.10
CA SER A 597 35.75 21.45 -27.35
C SER A 597 37.03 22.28 -27.51
N ASN A 598 37.01 23.56 -27.13
CA ASN A 598 38.18 24.45 -27.16
C ASN A 598 38.07 25.57 -26.11
N ASN A 599 39.15 26.33 -25.86
CA ASN A 599 39.20 27.36 -24.80
C ASN A 599 38.52 28.70 -25.14
N ARG A 600 37.90 28.84 -26.32
CA ARG A 600 37.18 30.03 -26.80
C ARG A 600 35.66 29.83 -26.83
N THR A 601 35.17 28.59 -26.88
CA THR A 601 33.73 28.34 -26.79
C THR A 601 33.21 28.72 -25.41
N LEU A 602 31.98 29.25 -25.36
CA LEU A 602 31.22 29.43 -24.12
C LEU A 602 30.24 28.27 -23.88
N ALA A 603 30.27 27.24 -24.74
CA ALA A 603 29.48 26.02 -24.63
C ALA A 603 30.25 24.94 -23.84
N PHE A 604 29.67 24.52 -22.71
CA PHE A 604 30.15 23.44 -21.83
C PHE A 604 29.01 22.42 -21.73
N ILE A 605 29.30 21.12 -21.85
CA ILE A 605 28.27 20.07 -22.00
C ILE A 605 28.42 19.03 -20.88
N SER A 606 27.31 18.69 -20.22
CA SER A 606 27.31 17.72 -19.13
C SER A 606 27.57 16.28 -19.63
N CYS A 607 28.52 15.61 -18.98
CA CYS A 607 29.00 14.29 -19.35
C CYS A 607 28.05 13.19 -18.86
N LYS A 608 27.26 12.62 -19.76
CA LYS A 608 26.17 11.67 -19.44
C LYS A 608 26.64 10.31 -18.90
N SER A 609 27.93 9.98 -19.08
CA SER A 609 28.63 8.82 -18.51
C SER A 609 29.29 9.13 -17.16
N GLY A 610 29.49 10.40 -16.80
CA GLY A 610 30.40 10.81 -15.72
C GLY A 610 31.88 10.55 -16.03
N ALA A 611 32.24 10.35 -17.31
CA ALA A 611 33.58 9.95 -17.72
C ALA A 611 34.53 11.11 -18.10
N CYS A 612 34.15 12.37 -17.89
CA CYS A 612 34.87 13.54 -18.41
C CYS A 612 35.73 14.23 -17.33
N LEU A 613 37.02 14.41 -17.64
CA LEU A 613 38.07 14.91 -16.72
C LEU A 613 38.29 16.44 -16.77
N GLY A 614 37.39 17.19 -17.39
CA GLY A 614 37.47 18.65 -17.45
C GLY A 614 38.63 19.17 -18.33
N ASP A 615 39.48 20.03 -17.75
CA ASP A 615 40.33 20.98 -18.49
C ASP A 615 41.72 20.42 -18.84
N GLN A 616 42.08 19.23 -18.34
CA GLN A 616 43.46 18.71 -18.37
C GLN A 616 43.61 17.30 -18.99
N PRO A 617 43.94 17.20 -20.30
CA PRO A 617 43.73 18.24 -21.32
C PRO A 617 42.24 18.46 -21.62
N ILE A 618 41.91 19.62 -22.20
CA ILE A 618 40.54 19.98 -22.60
C ILE A 618 39.88 18.84 -23.38
N GLY A 619 38.77 18.32 -22.84
CA GLY A 619 37.98 17.25 -23.46
C GLY A 619 38.44 15.82 -23.16
N ALA A 620 39.32 15.62 -22.17
CA ALA A 620 39.83 14.30 -21.78
C ALA A 620 38.79 13.37 -21.12
N CYS A 621 38.96 12.08 -21.35
CA CYS A 621 38.11 11.00 -20.83
C CYS A 621 38.84 10.13 -19.79
N LEU A 622 38.07 9.55 -18.87
CA LEU A 622 38.52 8.49 -17.97
C LEU A 622 38.95 7.23 -18.76
N PRO A 623 39.84 6.39 -18.21
CA PRO A 623 40.32 5.17 -18.88
C PRO A 623 39.19 4.25 -19.36
N HIS A 624 39.39 3.64 -20.53
CA HIS A 624 38.43 2.78 -21.26
C HIS A 624 37.21 3.49 -21.87
N PHE A 625 37.07 4.81 -21.69
CA PHE A 625 36.13 5.64 -22.45
C PHE A 625 36.86 6.38 -23.59
N GLU A 626 36.25 6.39 -24.77
CA GLU A 626 36.72 7.10 -25.97
C GLU A 626 35.58 7.85 -26.68
N GLY A 627 35.92 8.57 -27.74
CA GLY A 627 34.98 9.36 -28.54
C GLY A 627 34.55 10.70 -27.92
N ASP A 628 33.83 11.51 -28.70
CA ASP A 628 33.26 12.77 -28.23
C ASP A 628 32.31 12.54 -27.04
N LEU A 629 32.30 13.48 -26.08
CA LEU A 629 31.55 13.40 -24.82
C LEU A 629 31.89 12.20 -23.90
N CYS A 630 32.94 11.40 -24.22
CA CYS A 630 33.35 10.23 -23.43
C CYS A 630 32.23 9.19 -23.26
N MET A 631 31.53 8.88 -24.36
CA MET A 631 30.34 8.02 -24.40
C MET A 631 30.53 6.70 -25.20
N VAL A 632 31.71 6.43 -25.75
CA VAL A 632 32.05 5.18 -26.47
C VAL A 632 33.03 4.37 -25.61
N CYS A 633 32.94 3.03 -25.65
CA CYS A 633 33.86 2.17 -24.92
C CYS A 633 35.02 1.68 -25.80
N GLU A 634 36.22 1.63 -25.22
CA GLU A 634 37.40 1.03 -25.84
C GLU A 634 37.15 -0.43 -26.26
N ARG A 635 37.79 -0.88 -27.34
CA ARG A 635 37.63 -2.24 -27.89
C ARG A 635 37.92 -3.33 -26.86
N GLY A 636 36.91 -4.14 -26.57
CA GLY A 636 36.97 -5.21 -25.56
C GLY A 636 36.30 -4.86 -24.23
N TYR A 637 35.73 -3.66 -24.14
CA TYR A 637 34.89 -3.20 -23.03
C TYR A 637 33.47 -2.89 -23.53
N THR A 638 32.47 -2.93 -22.65
CA THR A 638 31.06 -2.72 -23.03
C THR A 638 30.17 -2.25 -21.87
N GLY A 639 28.93 -1.87 -22.18
CA GLY A 639 27.97 -1.36 -21.21
C GLY A 639 28.23 0.10 -20.82
N LYS A 640 27.39 0.65 -19.92
CA LYS A 640 27.44 2.09 -19.56
C LYS A 640 28.72 2.49 -18.81
N SER A 641 29.35 1.53 -18.11
CA SER A 641 30.57 1.72 -17.32
C SER A 641 31.84 1.33 -18.08
N CYS A 642 31.72 0.85 -19.32
CA CYS A 642 32.80 0.21 -20.09
C CYS A 642 33.50 -0.91 -19.30
N ASP A 643 32.73 -1.91 -18.86
CA ASP A 643 33.21 -3.11 -18.18
C ASP A 643 33.84 -4.11 -19.19
N GLN A 644 34.85 -4.88 -18.77
CA GLN A 644 35.56 -5.80 -19.67
C GLN A 644 34.67 -6.95 -20.17
N CYS A 645 34.70 -7.21 -21.48
CA CYS A 645 33.92 -8.27 -22.12
C CYS A 645 34.19 -9.66 -21.52
N SER A 646 33.11 -10.38 -21.16
CA SER A 646 33.18 -11.79 -20.74
C SER A 646 33.68 -12.71 -21.87
N GLY A 647 34.40 -13.78 -21.50
CA GLY A 647 35.02 -14.70 -22.45
C GLY A 647 34.04 -15.29 -23.48
N THR A 648 34.39 -15.20 -24.77
CA THR A 648 33.50 -15.48 -25.91
C THR A 648 32.82 -16.86 -25.88
N PHE A 649 33.47 -17.88 -25.34
CA PHE A 649 32.89 -19.22 -25.15
C PHE A 649 31.63 -19.22 -24.27
N VAL A 650 31.61 -18.38 -23.22
CA VAL A 650 30.45 -18.23 -22.32
C VAL A 650 29.29 -17.59 -23.07
N ILE A 651 29.56 -16.51 -23.82
CA ILE A 651 28.54 -15.78 -24.58
C ILE A 651 27.95 -16.67 -25.68
N TRP A 652 28.77 -17.38 -26.47
CA TRP A 652 28.28 -18.35 -27.47
C TRP A 652 27.46 -19.48 -26.85
N SER A 653 27.83 -19.97 -25.66
CA SER A 653 27.06 -20.98 -24.93
C SER A 653 25.69 -20.46 -24.48
N LEU A 654 25.62 -19.22 -24.00
CA LEU A 654 24.36 -18.56 -23.61
C LEU A 654 23.47 -18.29 -24.84
N ILE A 655 24.02 -17.78 -25.94
CA ILE A 655 23.30 -17.58 -27.21
C ILE A 655 22.73 -18.90 -27.73
N GLY A 656 23.56 -19.96 -27.77
CA GLY A 656 23.13 -21.29 -28.20
C GLY A 656 22.02 -21.87 -27.33
N LEU A 657 22.12 -21.72 -26.00
CA LEU A 657 21.10 -22.16 -25.06
C LEU A 657 19.79 -21.36 -25.19
N ALA A 658 19.87 -20.04 -25.40
CA ALA A 658 18.69 -19.18 -25.61
C ALA A 658 17.96 -19.54 -26.91
N VAL A 659 18.70 -19.73 -28.03
CA VAL A 659 18.13 -20.16 -29.32
C VAL A 659 17.51 -21.56 -29.20
N PHE A 660 18.19 -22.50 -28.54
CA PHE A 660 17.64 -23.84 -28.30
C PHE A 660 16.35 -23.79 -27.44
N ALA A 661 16.36 -23.04 -26.35
CA ALA A 661 15.19 -22.88 -25.48
C ALA A 661 14.00 -22.24 -26.23
N TYR A 662 14.25 -21.23 -27.08
CA TYR A 662 13.23 -20.59 -27.90
C TYR A 662 12.62 -21.55 -28.94
N LEU A 663 13.46 -22.26 -29.69
CA LEU A 663 13.00 -23.26 -30.66
C LEU A 663 12.23 -24.41 -29.98
N PHE A 664 12.70 -24.87 -28.82
CA PHE A 664 11.99 -25.86 -28.00
C PHE A 664 10.64 -25.33 -27.50
N LEU A 665 10.55 -24.06 -27.07
CA LEU A 665 9.32 -23.42 -26.60
C LEU A 665 8.29 -23.29 -27.74
N ILE A 666 8.71 -22.81 -28.91
CA ILE A 666 7.85 -22.77 -30.12
C ILE A 666 7.36 -24.18 -30.45
N TRP A 667 8.27 -25.15 -30.54
CA TRP A 667 7.94 -26.54 -30.87
C TRP A 667 6.95 -27.13 -29.86
N PHE A 668 7.17 -26.95 -28.56
CA PHE A 668 6.37 -27.49 -27.47
C PHE A 668 4.96 -26.88 -27.39
N THR A 669 4.83 -25.55 -27.53
CA THR A 669 3.53 -24.85 -27.52
C THR A 669 2.73 -25.19 -28.78
N THR A 670 3.37 -25.16 -29.95
CA THR A 670 2.80 -25.58 -31.23
C THR A 670 2.33 -27.03 -31.19
N TYR A 671 3.19 -27.96 -30.75
CA TYR A 671 2.88 -29.39 -30.60
C TYR A 671 1.69 -29.63 -29.66
N ARG A 672 1.57 -28.88 -28.55
CA ARG A 672 0.40 -28.98 -27.65
C ARG A 672 -0.88 -28.41 -28.27
N ALA A 673 -0.79 -27.27 -28.96
CA ALA A 673 -1.95 -26.68 -29.65
C ALA A 673 -2.49 -27.61 -30.75
N ILE A 674 -1.62 -28.29 -31.50
CA ILE A 674 -2.00 -29.23 -32.56
C ILE A 674 -2.49 -30.56 -31.99
N ARG A 675 -1.81 -31.13 -30.97
CA ARG A 675 -2.18 -32.43 -30.36
C ARG A 675 -3.31 -32.29 -29.34
N LYS A 676 -4.43 -31.73 -29.80
CA LYS A 676 -5.72 -31.63 -29.13
C LYS A 676 -6.30 -33.02 -28.82
N ASP A 677 -5.90 -33.63 -27.71
CA ASP A 677 -6.59 -34.81 -27.19
C ASP A 677 -8.03 -34.42 -26.83
N SER A 678 -8.98 -35.07 -27.49
CA SER A 678 -10.41 -34.69 -27.57
C SER A 678 -11.10 -34.57 -26.20
N ARG A 679 -10.47 -35.07 -25.13
CA ARG A 679 -10.96 -35.01 -23.74
C ARG A 679 -10.63 -33.73 -22.97
N SER A 680 -9.66 -32.89 -23.39
CA SER A 680 -9.22 -31.74 -22.58
C SER A 680 -9.73 -30.38 -23.08
N LYS A 681 -11.00 -30.05 -22.74
CA LYS A 681 -11.59 -28.72 -23.00
C LYS A 681 -11.07 -27.58 -22.10
N ARG A 682 -10.04 -27.82 -21.26
CA ARG A 682 -9.58 -26.91 -20.19
C ARG A 682 -8.06 -27.00 -20.02
N ASP A 683 -7.28 -26.43 -20.95
CA ASP A 683 -5.81 -26.46 -20.88
C ASP A 683 -5.21 -25.25 -20.16
N ILE A 684 -5.51 -25.14 -18.86
CA ILE A 684 -5.18 -24.00 -17.99
C ILE A 684 -3.68 -23.64 -18.02
N MET A 685 -2.80 -24.62 -18.23
CA MET A 685 -1.34 -24.42 -18.27
C MET A 685 -0.92 -23.39 -19.34
N ALA A 686 -1.57 -23.40 -20.50
CA ALA A 686 -1.22 -22.50 -21.61
C ALA A 686 -1.63 -21.04 -21.32
N VAL A 687 -2.67 -20.84 -20.50
CA VAL A 687 -3.08 -19.51 -20.03
C VAL A 687 -2.11 -19.00 -18.97
N LEU A 688 -1.83 -19.81 -17.94
CA LEU A 688 -0.91 -19.42 -16.86
C LEU A 688 0.50 -19.10 -17.39
N PHE A 689 1.01 -19.87 -18.35
CA PHE A 689 2.32 -19.63 -18.97
C PHE A 689 2.41 -18.28 -19.71
N LYS A 690 1.33 -17.88 -20.41
CA LYS A 690 1.25 -16.56 -21.06
C LYS A 690 1.18 -15.42 -20.05
N ILE A 691 0.50 -15.62 -18.92
CA ILE A 691 0.48 -14.69 -17.78
C ILE A 691 1.90 -14.57 -17.18
N SER A 692 2.59 -15.68 -16.89
CA SER A 692 3.97 -15.69 -16.37
C SER A 692 4.92 -14.86 -17.25
N ILE A 693 4.92 -15.12 -18.55
CA ILE A 693 5.81 -14.43 -19.50
C ILE A 693 5.37 -12.97 -19.67
N THR A 694 4.08 -12.67 -19.63
CA THR A 694 3.58 -11.29 -19.73
C THR A 694 3.94 -10.45 -18.51
N HIS A 695 3.89 -10.99 -17.29
CA HIS A 695 4.38 -10.31 -16.07
C HIS A 695 5.86 -9.94 -16.22
N LEU A 696 6.71 -10.94 -16.50
CA LEU A 696 8.16 -10.75 -16.63
C LEU A 696 8.54 -9.82 -17.80
N GLN A 697 7.85 -9.92 -18.95
CA GLN A 697 8.03 -8.98 -20.06
C GLN A 697 7.60 -7.56 -19.71
N THR A 698 6.54 -7.37 -18.91
CA THR A 698 6.13 -6.02 -18.49
C THR A 698 7.16 -5.41 -17.54
N ILE A 699 7.69 -6.17 -16.57
CA ILE A 699 8.82 -5.73 -15.71
C ILE A 699 10.04 -5.33 -16.57
N GLY A 700 10.42 -6.19 -17.53
CA GLY A 700 11.54 -5.93 -18.44
C GLY A 700 11.36 -4.74 -19.39
N ILE A 701 10.11 -4.31 -19.63
CA ILE A 701 9.79 -3.08 -20.36
C ILE A 701 9.90 -1.87 -19.43
N THR A 702 9.33 -1.92 -18.23
CA THR A 702 9.30 -0.77 -17.29
C THR A 702 10.60 -0.55 -16.51
N ARG A 703 11.59 -1.44 -16.68
CA ARG A 703 12.85 -1.49 -15.93
C ARG A 703 13.54 -0.11 -15.77
N SER A 704 13.76 0.63 -16.85
CA SER A 704 14.47 1.91 -16.83
C SER A 704 13.63 3.11 -16.33
N ALA A 705 12.48 2.86 -15.69
CA ALA A 705 11.75 3.87 -14.92
C ALA A 705 12.26 3.93 -13.47
N PHE A 706 12.72 2.80 -12.92
CA PHE A 706 13.29 2.69 -11.57
C PHE A 706 14.68 3.36 -11.46
N PRO A 707 15.13 3.81 -10.27
CA PRO A 707 16.40 4.53 -10.08
C PRO A 707 17.63 3.86 -10.70
N ALA A 708 18.68 4.63 -10.98
CA ALA A 708 19.89 4.12 -11.67
C ALA A 708 20.51 2.89 -10.98
N LEU A 709 20.53 2.89 -9.64
CA LEU A 709 20.91 1.77 -8.78
C LEU A 709 20.11 0.47 -9.07
N VAL A 710 18.80 0.61 -9.30
CA VAL A 710 17.90 -0.50 -9.65
C VAL A 710 18.15 -0.96 -11.09
N ASP A 711 18.44 -0.03 -12.00
CA ASP A 711 18.77 -0.36 -13.39
C ASP A 711 20.09 -1.15 -13.49
N GLN A 712 21.10 -0.83 -12.68
CA GLN A 712 22.36 -1.59 -12.55
C GLN A 712 22.16 -3.01 -11.98
N ILE A 713 21.34 -3.15 -10.93
CA ILE A 713 20.97 -4.47 -10.36
C ILE A 713 20.23 -5.33 -11.40
N PHE A 714 19.44 -4.71 -12.28
CA PHE A 714 18.78 -5.40 -13.39
C PHE A 714 19.64 -5.54 -14.67
N ASP A 715 20.76 -4.83 -14.83
CA ASP A 715 21.74 -5.07 -15.90
C ASP A 715 22.52 -6.36 -15.65
N THR A 716 22.99 -6.56 -14.41
CA THR A 716 23.66 -7.80 -13.98
C THR A 716 22.73 -9.03 -13.89
N THR A 717 21.40 -8.83 -13.92
CA THR A 717 20.38 -9.90 -13.85
C THR A 717 19.49 -9.94 -15.10
N SER A 718 20.11 -9.86 -16.28
CA SER A 718 19.47 -9.83 -17.61
C SER A 718 18.24 -10.74 -17.74
N SER A 719 17.05 -10.11 -17.79
CA SER A 719 15.80 -10.80 -17.50
C SER A 719 15.43 -11.87 -18.55
N PRO A 720 15.29 -13.16 -18.18
CA PRO A 720 15.19 -14.28 -19.14
C PRO A 720 13.83 -14.39 -19.87
N ALA A 721 12.97 -13.38 -19.81
CA ALA A 721 11.65 -13.36 -20.46
C ALA A 721 11.58 -12.54 -21.76
N SER A 722 12.61 -11.74 -22.04
CA SER A 722 12.80 -11.06 -23.33
C SER A 722 13.98 -11.69 -24.06
N ILE A 723 13.74 -12.23 -25.26
CA ILE A 723 14.79 -12.80 -26.13
C ILE A 723 15.50 -11.65 -26.86
N SER A 724 15.99 -10.70 -26.08
CA SER A 724 16.80 -9.58 -26.50
C SER A 724 18.15 -9.74 -25.82
N LEU A 725 19.13 -10.26 -26.54
CA LEU A 725 20.52 -10.07 -26.15
C LEU A 725 20.76 -8.55 -26.14
N PRO A 726 21.29 -7.98 -25.04
CA PRO A 726 21.77 -6.61 -25.04
C PRO A 726 22.74 -6.39 -26.21
N VAL A 727 22.69 -5.21 -26.83
CA VAL A 727 23.54 -4.92 -28.01
C VAL A 727 25.02 -4.92 -27.63
N SER A 728 25.33 -4.50 -26.39
CA SER A 728 26.63 -4.67 -25.71
C SER A 728 27.19 -6.08 -25.83
N ASP A 729 26.40 -7.08 -25.46
CA ASP A 729 26.82 -8.47 -25.35
C ASP A 729 27.09 -9.09 -26.73
N VAL A 730 26.40 -8.58 -27.77
CA VAL A 730 26.64 -8.94 -29.17
C VAL A 730 27.92 -8.28 -29.69
N SER A 731 28.15 -7.00 -29.37
CA SER A 731 29.37 -6.27 -29.78
C SER A 731 30.65 -6.87 -29.20
N CYS A 732 30.62 -7.46 -28.00
CA CYS A 732 31.73 -8.24 -27.43
C CYS A 732 32.12 -9.50 -28.24
N VAL A 733 31.24 -10.01 -29.10
CA VAL A 733 31.46 -11.24 -29.89
C VAL A 733 31.63 -10.93 -31.38
N LEU A 734 30.98 -9.87 -31.86
CA LEU A 734 30.97 -9.43 -33.26
C LEU A 734 31.26 -7.92 -33.31
N PRO A 735 32.50 -7.48 -33.01
CA PRO A 735 32.83 -6.05 -32.90
C PRO A 735 32.66 -5.28 -34.21
N ASP A 736 32.76 -5.95 -35.36
CA ASP A 736 32.51 -5.34 -36.68
C ASP A 736 31.02 -5.09 -36.97
N PHE A 737 30.10 -5.61 -36.13
CA PHE A 737 28.65 -5.55 -36.32
C PHE A 737 27.99 -4.53 -35.39
N GLY A 738 28.21 -3.24 -35.67
CA GLY A 738 27.58 -2.14 -34.95
C GLY A 738 26.03 -2.14 -35.00
N THR A 739 25.41 -1.33 -34.13
CA THR A 739 23.97 -1.34 -33.80
C THR A 739 23.02 -1.37 -35.02
N LEU A 740 23.33 -0.64 -36.09
CA LEU A 740 22.54 -0.61 -37.32
C LEU A 740 22.41 -1.99 -38.00
N SER A 741 23.43 -2.85 -37.88
CA SER A 741 23.42 -4.22 -38.45
C SER A 741 22.59 -5.20 -37.61
N VAL A 742 22.69 -5.09 -36.29
CA VAL A 742 21.95 -5.92 -35.31
C VAL A 742 20.43 -5.74 -35.47
N PHE A 743 19.99 -4.51 -35.75
CA PHE A 743 18.58 -4.21 -36.09
C PHE A 743 18.05 -5.06 -37.26
N TYR A 744 18.77 -5.14 -38.37
CA TYR A 744 18.35 -5.93 -39.54
C TYR A 744 18.32 -7.44 -39.26
N MET A 745 19.17 -7.94 -38.34
CA MET A 745 19.07 -9.33 -37.88
C MET A 745 17.77 -9.57 -37.11
N TYR A 746 17.42 -8.71 -36.15
CA TYR A 746 16.17 -8.83 -35.38
C TYR A 746 14.93 -8.75 -36.28
N MET A 747 14.88 -7.83 -37.26
CA MET A 747 13.75 -7.71 -38.19
C MET A 747 13.57 -8.94 -39.09
N CYS A 748 14.63 -9.73 -39.35
CA CYS A 748 14.54 -10.96 -40.13
C CYS A 748 14.00 -12.17 -39.33
N LEU A 749 14.00 -12.14 -38.00
CA LEU A 749 13.63 -13.31 -37.16
C LEU A 749 12.22 -13.87 -37.42
N PRO A 750 11.15 -13.08 -37.62
CA PRO A 750 9.83 -13.62 -37.96
C PRO A 750 9.82 -14.43 -39.26
N SER A 751 10.58 -14.00 -40.27
CA SER A 751 10.71 -14.68 -41.56
C SER A 751 11.47 -16.00 -41.42
N VAL A 752 12.53 -16.04 -40.62
CA VAL A 752 13.26 -17.27 -40.27
C VAL A 752 12.35 -18.24 -39.50
N GLY A 753 11.56 -17.74 -38.55
CA GLY A 753 10.56 -18.53 -37.82
C GLY A 753 9.49 -19.14 -38.74
N LEU A 754 9.03 -18.39 -39.75
CA LEU A 754 8.09 -18.88 -40.77
C LEU A 754 8.71 -19.99 -41.64
N LEU A 755 9.95 -19.80 -42.10
CA LEU A 755 10.70 -20.83 -42.85
C LEU A 755 10.90 -22.10 -42.01
N MET A 756 11.29 -21.96 -40.74
CA MET A 756 11.43 -23.11 -39.84
C MET A 756 10.08 -23.85 -39.64
N ALA A 757 8.96 -23.12 -39.54
CA ALA A 757 7.64 -23.75 -39.45
C ALA A 757 7.28 -24.54 -40.73
N THR A 758 7.63 -24.06 -41.93
CA THR A 758 7.39 -24.81 -43.18
C THR A 758 8.33 -26.00 -43.33
N LEU A 759 9.60 -25.88 -42.89
CA LEU A 759 10.56 -26.99 -42.88
C LEU A 759 10.17 -28.11 -41.90
N ILE A 760 9.70 -27.76 -40.69
CA ILE A 760 9.15 -28.72 -39.71
C ILE A 760 7.94 -29.45 -40.30
N PHE A 761 7.06 -28.75 -41.03
CA PHE A 761 5.98 -29.40 -41.75
C PHE A 761 6.48 -30.30 -42.89
N TRP A 762 7.47 -29.85 -43.68
CA TRP A 762 8.05 -30.67 -44.76
C TRP A 762 8.70 -31.95 -44.22
N TYR A 763 9.26 -31.91 -43.01
CA TYR A 763 9.77 -33.06 -42.28
C TYR A 763 8.66 -34.04 -41.82
N ASP A 764 7.56 -33.57 -41.19
CA ASP A 764 6.40 -34.45 -40.87
C ASP A 764 5.72 -34.97 -42.15
N MET A 765 5.71 -34.19 -43.22
CA MET A 765 5.17 -34.58 -44.52
C MET A 765 6.05 -35.62 -45.21
N THR A 766 7.37 -35.50 -45.21
CA THR A 766 8.28 -36.51 -45.79
C THR A 766 8.27 -37.80 -44.99
N LEU A 767 8.34 -37.75 -43.65
CA LEU A 767 8.08 -38.92 -42.80
C LEU A 767 6.70 -39.54 -43.09
N GLY A 768 5.67 -38.70 -43.17
CA GLY A 768 4.31 -39.11 -43.51
C GLY A 768 4.11 -39.60 -44.94
N CYS A 769 5.06 -39.32 -45.85
CA CYS A 769 5.06 -39.74 -47.25
C CYS A 769 5.85 -41.05 -47.41
N MET A 770 6.98 -41.23 -46.72
CA MET A 770 7.65 -42.53 -46.56
C MET A 770 6.67 -43.57 -45.98
N ASP A 771 5.89 -43.15 -44.98
CA ASP A 771 4.83 -43.95 -44.37
C ASP A 771 3.58 -44.09 -45.27
N SER A 772 3.49 -43.36 -46.39
CA SER A 772 2.46 -43.52 -47.44
C SER A 772 2.95 -44.41 -48.60
N ILE A 773 4.22 -44.32 -48.98
CA ILE A 773 4.87 -45.20 -49.97
C ILE A 773 4.85 -46.65 -49.47
N LYS A 774 5.07 -46.88 -48.17
CA LYS A 774 4.84 -48.19 -47.51
C LYS A 774 3.37 -48.67 -47.56
N ARG A 775 2.41 -47.79 -47.86
CA ARG A 775 0.98 -48.10 -48.03
C ARG A 775 0.54 -48.11 -49.50
N GLU A 776 1.46 -47.92 -50.45
CA GLU A 776 1.18 -47.99 -51.89
C GLU A 776 0.72 -49.39 -52.30
N GLN A 777 1.23 -50.43 -51.62
CA GLN A 777 0.90 -51.85 -51.75
C GLN A 777 -0.49 -52.25 -51.19
N LEU A 778 -1.31 -51.28 -50.75
CA LEU A 778 -2.54 -51.54 -49.99
C LEU A 778 -3.82 -51.45 -50.86
N HIS A 779 -4.80 -52.32 -50.58
CA HIS A 779 -6.03 -52.53 -51.37
C HIS A 779 -6.81 -51.25 -51.73
N PRO A 780 -7.47 -51.19 -52.91
CA PRO A 780 -8.13 -49.97 -53.42
C PRO A 780 -9.20 -49.37 -52.48
N ASP A 781 -10.00 -50.19 -51.78
CA ASP A 781 -11.00 -49.71 -50.82
C ASP A 781 -10.38 -48.95 -49.64
N ILE A 782 -9.14 -49.31 -49.29
CA ILE A 782 -8.37 -48.66 -48.24
C ILE A 782 -7.77 -47.35 -48.79
N LYS A 783 -7.35 -47.31 -50.06
CA LYS A 783 -6.93 -46.05 -50.73
C LYS A 783 -8.06 -45.01 -50.73
N ALA A 784 -9.32 -45.40 -50.92
CA ALA A 784 -10.48 -44.49 -50.82
C ALA A 784 -10.60 -43.85 -49.43
N LYS A 785 -10.59 -44.66 -48.35
CA LYS A 785 -10.64 -44.17 -46.96
C LYS A 785 -9.39 -43.36 -46.56
N ILE A 786 -8.23 -43.64 -47.15
CA ILE A 786 -7.00 -42.83 -46.97
C ILE A 786 -7.10 -41.49 -47.71
N LYS A 787 -7.67 -41.43 -48.92
CA LYS A 787 -7.79 -40.19 -49.71
C LYS A 787 -8.63 -39.13 -48.98
N GLN A 788 -9.73 -39.55 -48.35
CA GLN A 788 -10.55 -38.70 -47.47
C GLN A 788 -9.74 -38.15 -46.27
N LYS A 789 -8.85 -38.97 -45.70
CA LYS A 789 -7.97 -38.63 -44.58
C LYS A 789 -6.82 -37.70 -44.97
N SER A 790 -6.32 -37.82 -46.21
CA SER A 790 -5.31 -36.93 -46.79
C SER A 790 -5.86 -35.51 -46.99
N PHE A 791 -7.10 -35.39 -47.48
CA PHE A 791 -7.78 -34.10 -47.58
C PHE A 791 -7.97 -33.40 -46.22
N THR A 792 -8.14 -34.16 -45.13
CA THR A 792 -8.15 -33.60 -43.77
C THR A 792 -6.77 -33.08 -43.35
N ARG A 793 -5.68 -33.76 -43.77
CA ARG A 793 -4.28 -33.39 -43.46
C ARG A 793 -3.88 -32.05 -44.10
N GLY A 794 -4.41 -31.74 -45.28
CA GLY A 794 -4.23 -30.44 -45.94
C GLY A 794 -4.81 -29.26 -45.14
N LYS A 795 -6.00 -29.42 -44.53
CA LYS A 795 -6.55 -28.40 -43.60
C LYS A 795 -5.70 -28.25 -42.34
N THR A 796 -4.98 -29.30 -41.91
CA THR A 796 -4.06 -29.21 -40.76
C THR A 796 -2.82 -28.38 -41.07
N PHE A 797 -2.26 -28.43 -42.29
CA PHE A 797 -1.05 -27.67 -42.65
C PHE A 797 -1.19 -26.16 -42.40
N LEU A 798 -2.24 -25.54 -42.95
CA LEU A 798 -2.48 -24.10 -42.80
C LEU A 798 -2.65 -23.71 -41.32
N GLN A 799 -3.27 -24.59 -40.52
CA GLN A 799 -3.41 -24.38 -39.08
C GLN A 799 -2.06 -24.49 -38.35
N ILE A 800 -1.21 -25.46 -38.70
CA ILE A 800 0.15 -25.61 -38.14
C ILE A 800 0.97 -24.35 -38.39
N VAL A 801 0.98 -23.83 -39.62
CA VAL A 801 1.73 -22.61 -39.97
C VAL A 801 1.19 -21.39 -39.23
N ILE A 802 -0.14 -21.16 -39.25
CA ILE A 802 -0.75 -20.01 -38.55
C ILE A 802 -0.49 -20.06 -37.04
N VAL A 803 -0.62 -21.23 -36.40
CA VAL A 803 -0.32 -21.40 -34.97
C VAL A 803 1.15 -21.11 -34.67
N SER A 804 2.07 -21.74 -35.42
CA SER A 804 3.53 -21.57 -35.21
C SER A 804 3.95 -20.11 -35.37
N PHE A 805 3.47 -19.45 -36.42
CA PHE A 805 3.78 -18.04 -36.71
C PHE A 805 3.15 -17.10 -35.68
N SER A 806 1.92 -17.37 -35.21
CA SER A 806 1.29 -16.59 -34.13
C SER A 806 2.06 -16.70 -32.81
N VAL A 807 2.61 -17.88 -32.51
CA VAL A 807 3.48 -18.11 -31.33
C VAL A 807 4.80 -17.35 -31.46
N VAL A 808 5.47 -17.44 -32.62
CA VAL A 808 6.72 -16.70 -32.92
C VAL A 808 6.52 -15.19 -32.74
N LEU A 809 5.47 -14.65 -33.37
CA LEU A 809 5.13 -13.22 -33.27
C LEU A 809 4.78 -12.79 -31.84
N TYR A 810 3.98 -13.56 -31.10
CA TYR A 810 3.59 -13.21 -29.71
C TYR A 810 4.81 -13.00 -28.81
N PHE A 811 5.84 -13.84 -28.93
CA PHE A 811 7.04 -13.76 -28.09
C PHE A 811 8.07 -12.74 -28.59
N LEU A 812 8.22 -12.54 -29.90
CA LEU A 812 9.16 -11.54 -30.45
C LEU A 812 8.63 -10.10 -30.40
N TYR A 813 7.31 -9.90 -30.38
CA TYR A 813 6.67 -8.58 -30.44
C TYR A 813 7.32 -7.50 -29.54
N PRO A 814 7.45 -7.67 -28.21
CA PRO A 814 8.05 -6.63 -27.37
C PRO A 814 9.53 -6.35 -27.71
N THR A 815 10.30 -7.36 -28.09
CA THR A 815 11.70 -7.19 -28.53
C THR A 815 11.77 -6.38 -29.83
N LEU A 816 10.94 -6.72 -30.82
CA LEU A 816 10.91 -6.05 -32.12
C LEU A 816 10.55 -4.57 -31.95
N ILE A 817 9.46 -4.26 -31.22
CA ILE A 817 9.01 -2.88 -31.01
C ILE A 817 10.03 -2.06 -30.21
N LYS A 818 10.69 -2.66 -29.20
CA LYS A 818 11.76 -1.99 -28.45
C LYS A 818 12.95 -1.63 -29.34
N GLN A 819 13.46 -2.57 -30.14
CA GLN A 819 14.58 -2.34 -31.06
C GLN A 819 14.26 -1.29 -32.13
N ILE A 820 13.05 -1.32 -32.69
CA ILE A 820 12.56 -0.30 -33.63
C ILE A 820 12.51 1.08 -32.95
N ALA A 821 11.92 1.19 -31.76
CA ALA A 821 11.72 2.46 -31.09
C ALA A 821 13.05 3.12 -30.67
N GLN A 822 14.02 2.35 -30.18
CA GLN A 822 15.33 2.87 -29.75
C GLN A 822 16.12 3.54 -30.88
N LEU A 823 16.02 3.04 -32.12
CA LEU A 823 16.69 3.63 -33.30
C LEU A 823 16.14 4.99 -33.76
N ASN A 824 15.03 5.49 -33.20
CA ASN A 824 14.40 6.73 -33.68
C ASN A 824 14.72 7.97 -32.83
N LEU A 825 15.60 7.83 -31.82
CA LEU A 825 15.98 8.89 -30.89
C LEU A 825 17.45 9.30 -31.10
N CYS A 826 17.68 10.60 -31.25
CA CYS A 826 19.02 11.19 -31.27
C CYS A 826 19.07 12.33 -30.26
N ASP A 827 20.13 12.36 -29.46
CA ASP A 827 20.47 13.50 -28.62
C ASP A 827 21.18 14.55 -29.48
N THR A 828 21.03 15.82 -29.14
CA THR A 828 21.51 16.96 -29.95
C THR A 828 22.38 17.89 -29.11
N TYR A 829 23.53 18.28 -29.65
CA TYR A 829 24.51 19.11 -28.97
C TYR A 829 24.99 20.20 -29.91
N ASP A 830 25.03 21.43 -29.40
CA ASP A 830 25.56 22.59 -30.14
C ASP A 830 26.98 22.92 -29.66
N PHE A 831 27.85 23.22 -30.61
CA PHE A 831 29.29 23.43 -30.40
C PHE A 831 29.66 24.81 -30.94
N ASP A 832 29.18 25.81 -30.21
CA ASP A 832 29.19 27.20 -30.61
C ASP A 832 30.61 27.72 -30.91
N ASN A 833 30.75 28.53 -31.96
CA ASN A 833 32.01 29.08 -32.51
C ASN A 833 33.09 28.10 -33.01
N ASP A 834 32.93 26.76 -32.94
CA ASP A 834 33.93 25.80 -33.44
C ASP A 834 33.85 25.52 -34.96
N GLY A 835 32.91 26.15 -35.68
CA GLY A 835 32.72 25.98 -37.12
C GLY A 835 32.19 24.62 -37.57
N LYS A 836 31.84 23.73 -36.63
CA LYS A 836 31.28 22.38 -36.92
C LYS A 836 29.74 22.33 -36.94
N GLY A 837 29.06 23.21 -36.21
CA GLY A 837 27.59 23.28 -36.12
C GLY A 837 26.93 22.18 -35.26
N GLU A 838 25.59 22.12 -35.27
CA GLU A 838 24.79 21.13 -34.53
C GLU A 838 25.20 19.69 -34.85
N MET A 839 25.66 18.94 -33.85
CA MET A 839 25.87 17.50 -33.94
C MET A 839 24.73 16.73 -33.29
N ARG A 840 24.44 15.53 -33.81
CA ARG A 840 23.30 14.71 -33.36
C ARG A 840 23.77 13.26 -33.24
N PHE A 841 23.78 12.71 -32.04
CA PHE A 841 24.25 11.34 -31.78
C PHE A 841 23.09 10.41 -31.46
N LEU A 842 23.14 9.16 -31.93
CA LEU A 842 22.12 8.15 -31.66
C LEU A 842 22.07 7.82 -30.16
N ALA A 843 20.94 8.05 -29.50
CA ALA A 843 20.83 8.01 -28.04
C ALA A 843 21.04 6.61 -27.41
N SER A 844 21.08 5.55 -28.24
CA SER A 844 21.43 4.18 -27.83
C SER A 844 22.88 3.77 -28.12
N ASP A 845 23.62 4.56 -28.91
CA ASP A 845 24.95 4.24 -29.44
C ASP A 845 25.61 5.53 -29.97
N TYR A 846 26.37 6.22 -29.12
CA TYR A 846 26.95 7.54 -29.45
C TYR A 846 28.06 7.48 -30.52
N SER A 847 28.47 6.28 -30.98
CA SER A 847 29.37 6.14 -32.13
C SER A 847 28.69 6.46 -33.47
N VAL A 848 27.35 6.57 -33.51
CA VAL A 848 26.58 6.81 -34.73
C VAL A 848 26.07 8.25 -34.80
N ASP A 849 26.63 9.02 -35.73
CA ASP A 849 26.12 10.32 -36.14
C ASP A 849 24.76 10.19 -36.88
N CYS A 850 23.74 10.85 -36.33
CA CYS A 850 22.41 10.93 -36.88
C CYS A 850 22.26 11.90 -38.07
N ASN A 851 23.23 12.80 -38.31
CA ASN A 851 23.25 13.61 -39.52
C ASN A 851 23.69 12.79 -40.76
N SER A 852 24.25 11.59 -40.56
CA SER A 852 24.74 10.74 -41.65
C SER A 852 23.65 10.17 -42.59
N ASP A 853 23.94 10.18 -43.89
CA ASP A 853 23.10 9.56 -44.94
C ASP A 853 22.83 8.07 -44.71
N LEU A 854 23.71 7.37 -44.00
CA LEU A 854 23.51 5.96 -43.64
C LEU A 854 22.40 5.85 -42.59
N TYR A 855 22.50 6.60 -41.49
CA TYR A 855 21.50 6.57 -40.43
C TYR A 855 20.11 7.01 -40.93
N GLN A 856 19.99 8.11 -41.67
CA GLN A 856 18.69 8.62 -42.12
C GLN A 856 17.92 7.59 -42.98
N ARG A 857 18.63 6.79 -43.79
CA ARG A 857 18.02 5.67 -44.54
C ARG A 857 17.55 4.52 -43.64
N VAL A 858 18.32 4.16 -42.61
CA VAL A 858 17.92 3.13 -41.63
C VAL A 858 16.72 3.61 -40.81
N ARG A 859 16.73 4.88 -40.37
CA ARG A 859 15.62 5.53 -39.64
C ARG A 859 14.31 5.51 -40.42
N LEU A 860 14.34 5.80 -41.72
CA LEU A 860 13.16 5.67 -42.58
C LEU A 860 12.61 4.23 -42.60
N THR A 861 13.47 3.21 -42.69
CA THR A 861 13.01 1.81 -42.62
C THR A 861 12.48 1.44 -41.23
N SER A 862 13.08 1.97 -40.15
CA SER A 862 12.61 1.78 -38.77
C SER A 862 11.17 2.28 -38.59
N ILE A 863 10.84 3.49 -39.07
CA ILE A 863 9.48 4.04 -38.99
C ILE A 863 8.45 3.16 -39.73
N VAL A 864 8.81 2.62 -40.89
CA VAL A 864 7.95 1.68 -41.64
C VAL A 864 7.74 0.36 -40.88
N PHE A 865 8.78 -0.17 -40.23
CA PHE A 865 8.64 -1.33 -39.34
C PHE A 865 7.82 -1.01 -38.07
N MET A 866 7.90 0.20 -37.52
CA MET A 866 7.11 0.62 -36.35
C MET A 866 5.60 0.53 -36.62
N LEU A 867 5.14 1.02 -37.77
CA LEU A 867 3.73 0.94 -38.15
C LEU A 867 3.31 -0.50 -38.50
N SER A 868 4.09 -1.18 -39.33
CA SER A 868 3.73 -2.51 -39.86
C SER A 868 3.85 -3.64 -38.83
N TYR A 869 4.80 -3.58 -37.89
CA TYR A 869 4.87 -4.53 -36.78
C TYR A 869 4.04 -4.05 -35.58
N GLY A 870 4.16 -2.79 -35.16
CA GLY A 870 3.51 -2.26 -33.96
C GLY A 870 1.98 -2.38 -34.00
N ILE A 871 1.36 -1.83 -35.04
CA ILE A 871 -0.11 -1.86 -35.22
C ILE A 871 -0.51 -3.07 -36.08
N GLY A 872 0.27 -3.38 -37.12
CA GLY A 872 -0.06 -4.44 -38.08
C GLY A 872 -0.10 -5.84 -37.49
N ILE A 873 0.75 -6.21 -36.51
CA ILE A 873 0.70 -7.53 -35.88
C ILE A 873 -0.61 -7.71 -35.07
N PRO A 874 -0.97 -6.85 -34.09
CA PRO A 874 -2.28 -6.91 -33.41
C PRO A 874 -3.47 -6.91 -34.38
N ALA A 875 -3.46 -6.05 -35.41
CA ALA A 875 -4.53 -6.00 -36.40
C ALA A 875 -4.63 -7.28 -37.24
N SER A 876 -3.50 -7.90 -37.59
CA SER A 876 -3.47 -9.14 -38.39
C SER A 876 -4.18 -10.30 -37.68
N PHE A 877 -4.02 -10.45 -36.36
CA PHE A 877 -4.70 -11.52 -35.61
C PHE A 877 -6.23 -11.35 -35.58
N TRP A 878 -6.71 -10.09 -35.52
CA TRP A 878 -8.13 -9.78 -35.61
C TRP A 878 -8.68 -10.03 -37.02
N LEU A 879 -7.99 -9.52 -38.06
CA LEU A 879 -8.38 -9.70 -39.47
C LEU A 879 -8.36 -11.18 -39.90
N VAL A 880 -7.34 -11.94 -39.50
CA VAL A 880 -7.26 -13.39 -39.74
C VAL A 880 -8.37 -14.14 -38.99
N GLY A 881 -8.71 -13.73 -37.76
CA GLY A 881 -9.88 -14.25 -37.04
C GLY A 881 -11.19 -14.06 -37.83
N LEU A 882 -11.45 -12.83 -38.31
CA LEU A 882 -12.61 -12.53 -39.15
C LEU A 882 -12.62 -13.32 -40.47
N PHE A 883 -11.46 -13.48 -41.13
CA PHE A 883 -11.32 -14.24 -42.36
C PHE A 883 -11.59 -15.73 -42.16
N LEU A 884 -11.01 -16.34 -41.12
CA LEU A 884 -11.28 -17.73 -40.73
C LEU A 884 -12.75 -17.94 -40.33
N ARG A 885 -13.38 -16.96 -39.66
CA ARG A 885 -14.80 -16.98 -39.33
C ARG A 885 -15.69 -16.92 -40.58
N ARG A 886 -15.31 -16.17 -41.61
CA ARG A 886 -16.00 -16.17 -42.93
C ARG A 886 -15.83 -17.50 -43.68
N LEU A 887 -14.66 -18.13 -43.60
CA LEU A 887 -14.36 -19.38 -44.33
C LEU A 887 -14.90 -20.66 -43.67
N GLY A 888 -14.99 -20.71 -42.34
CA GLY A 888 -15.31 -21.95 -41.61
C GLY A 888 -16.03 -21.75 -40.28
N GLY A 889 -16.57 -20.55 -40.02
CA GLY A 889 -17.32 -20.24 -38.82
C GLY A 889 -16.49 -20.18 -37.54
N LEU A 890 -17.21 -20.03 -36.42
CA LEU A 890 -16.65 -19.85 -35.07
C LEU A 890 -15.78 -21.02 -34.60
N THR A 891 -16.02 -22.24 -35.11
CA THR A 891 -15.23 -23.43 -34.78
C THR A 891 -13.87 -23.41 -35.47
N MET A 892 -13.80 -23.05 -36.76
CA MET A 892 -12.52 -22.94 -37.48
C MET A 892 -11.68 -21.77 -36.96
N GLU A 893 -12.31 -20.66 -36.59
CA GLU A 893 -11.65 -19.54 -35.91
C GLU A 893 -11.04 -19.98 -34.57
N ARG A 894 -11.84 -20.59 -33.67
CA ARG A 894 -11.39 -21.00 -32.32
C ARG A 894 -10.30 -22.07 -32.35
N ASP A 895 -10.37 -23.03 -33.28
CA ASP A 895 -9.40 -24.13 -33.36
C ASP A 895 -8.10 -23.73 -34.05
N THR A 896 -8.13 -22.79 -35.00
CA THR A 896 -6.91 -22.33 -35.71
C THR A 896 -6.12 -21.31 -34.89
N LEU A 897 -6.79 -20.45 -34.12
CA LEU A 897 -6.15 -19.45 -33.27
C LEU A 897 -6.19 -19.86 -31.79
N ALA A 898 -6.19 -21.17 -31.50
CA ALA A 898 -6.38 -21.74 -30.17
C ALA A 898 -5.33 -21.30 -29.13
N PHE A 899 -4.14 -20.86 -29.55
CA PHE A 899 -3.13 -20.28 -28.65
C PHE A 899 -3.55 -18.89 -28.14
N LEU A 900 -4.12 -18.05 -29.01
CA LEU A 900 -4.58 -16.70 -28.69
C LEU A 900 -5.97 -16.70 -28.03
N MET A 901 -6.91 -17.53 -28.53
CA MET A 901 -8.30 -17.61 -28.05
C MET A 901 -8.58 -18.73 -27.02
N GLY A 902 -7.54 -19.46 -26.59
CA GLY A 902 -7.68 -20.61 -25.68
C GLY A 902 -7.96 -20.21 -24.23
N GLY A 903 -9.06 -20.72 -23.65
CA GLY A 903 -9.39 -20.57 -22.24
C GLY A 903 -10.02 -19.22 -21.85
N MET A 904 -10.65 -18.52 -22.80
CA MET A 904 -11.35 -17.25 -22.57
C MET A 904 -12.83 -17.34 -22.96
N HIS A 905 -13.65 -16.54 -22.27
CA HIS A 905 -15.06 -16.35 -22.58
C HIS A 905 -15.25 -15.76 -23.98
N MET A 906 -16.33 -16.18 -24.67
CA MET A 906 -16.57 -15.82 -26.07
C MET A 906 -16.69 -14.31 -26.33
N GLN A 907 -17.12 -13.53 -25.33
CA GLN A 907 -17.22 -12.08 -25.40
C GLN A 907 -15.83 -11.40 -25.42
N PHE A 908 -14.87 -11.92 -24.66
CA PHE A 908 -13.52 -11.34 -24.49
C PHE A 908 -12.44 -12.04 -25.33
N ARG A 909 -12.83 -12.68 -26.42
CA ARG A 909 -11.98 -13.56 -27.24
C ARG A 909 -10.68 -12.92 -27.78
N TYR A 910 -10.63 -11.60 -27.91
CA TYR A 910 -9.44 -10.86 -28.38
C TYR A 910 -8.59 -10.23 -27.25
N TRP A 911 -8.73 -10.69 -26.00
CA TRP A 911 -7.99 -10.12 -24.87
C TRP A 911 -6.46 -10.10 -25.06
N GLU A 912 -5.89 -11.15 -25.67
CA GLU A 912 -4.45 -11.21 -25.95
C GLU A 912 -4.01 -10.13 -26.96
N THR A 913 -4.90 -9.64 -27.83
CA THR A 913 -4.64 -8.49 -28.71
C THR A 913 -4.58 -7.19 -27.89
N LEU A 914 -5.41 -7.05 -26.86
CA LEU A 914 -5.32 -5.93 -25.91
C LEU A 914 -4.03 -6.01 -25.07
N ASN A 915 -3.60 -7.22 -24.67
CA ASN A 915 -2.30 -7.43 -24.01
C ASN A 915 -1.10 -7.05 -24.89
N MET A 916 -1.18 -7.19 -26.22
CA MET A 916 -0.17 -6.67 -27.15
C MET A 916 -0.20 -5.14 -27.21
N ILE A 917 -1.38 -4.54 -27.35
CA ILE A 917 -1.54 -3.07 -27.38
C ILE A 917 -1.05 -2.44 -26.07
N ARG A 918 -1.29 -3.09 -24.91
CA ARG A 918 -0.69 -2.73 -23.61
C ARG A 918 0.83 -2.67 -23.70
N LYS A 919 1.49 -3.71 -24.21
CA LYS A 919 2.96 -3.75 -24.36
C LYS A 919 3.48 -2.66 -25.31
N LEU A 920 2.77 -2.37 -26.41
CA LEU A 920 3.11 -1.28 -27.33
C LEU A 920 3.05 0.09 -26.64
N VAL A 921 1.95 0.40 -25.95
CA VAL A 921 1.77 1.66 -25.22
C VAL A 921 2.86 1.84 -24.17
N LEU A 922 3.17 0.79 -23.39
CA LEU A 922 4.24 0.84 -22.39
C LEU A 922 5.62 1.06 -23.02
N ILE A 923 5.97 0.40 -24.14
CA ILE A 923 7.24 0.64 -24.83
C ILE A 923 7.31 2.07 -25.38
N VAL A 924 6.23 2.58 -25.98
CA VAL A 924 6.17 3.96 -26.50
C VAL A 924 6.37 4.99 -25.38
N ILE A 925 5.71 4.82 -24.22
CA ILE A 925 5.91 5.67 -23.04
C ILE A 925 7.36 5.58 -22.52
N MET A 926 7.90 4.36 -22.41
CA MET A 926 9.26 4.13 -21.89
C MET A 926 10.34 4.75 -22.78
N THR A 927 10.16 4.74 -24.10
CA THR A 927 11.14 5.23 -25.06
C THR A 927 10.98 6.72 -25.36
N TYR A 928 9.80 7.19 -25.77
CA TYR A 928 9.63 8.54 -26.32
C TYR A 928 9.35 9.65 -25.30
N VAL A 929 9.06 9.32 -24.04
CA VAL A 929 8.93 10.34 -22.98
C VAL A 929 10.32 10.56 -22.35
N PRO A 930 10.94 11.74 -22.46
CA PRO A 930 12.22 11.99 -21.80
C PRO A 930 12.03 12.20 -20.29
N GLU A 931 11.00 12.96 -19.91
CA GLU A 931 10.77 13.39 -18.52
C GLU A 931 10.34 12.21 -17.63
N ARG A 932 11.11 11.98 -16.57
CA ARG A 932 10.98 10.81 -15.68
C ARG A 932 9.65 10.76 -14.93
N ARG A 933 9.16 11.89 -14.42
CA ARG A 933 7.93 11.95 -13.61
C ARG A 933 6.71 11.72 -14.50
N LEU A 934 6.60 12.45 -15.61
CA LEU A 934 5.58 12.21 -16.65
C LEU A 934 5.56 10.75 -17.13
N LYS A 935 6.73 10.12 -17.35
CA LYS A 935 6.83 8.70 -17.69
C LYS A 935 6.18 7.81 -16.64
N LEU A 936 6.49 7.99 -15.35
CA LEU A 936 5.88 7.20 -14.26
C LEU A 936 4.36 7.43 -14.15
N TYR A 937 3.86 8.67 -14.27
CA TYR A 937 2.42 8.94 -14.29
C TYR A 937 1.71 8.23 -15.45
N LEU A 938 2.27 8.28 -16.67
CA LEU A 938 1.70 7.62 -17.84
C LEU A 938 1.71 6.09 -17.71
N LEU A 939 2.77 5.49 -17.14
CA LEU A 939 2.83 4.05 -16.83
C LEU A 939 1.79 3.65 -15.78
N MET A 940 1.64 4.44 -14.72
CA MET A 940 0.65 4.24 -13.65
C MET A 940 -0.77 4.18 -14.23
N TRP A 941 -1.15 5.17 -15.04
CA TRP A 941 -2.46 5.21 -15.69
C TRP A 941 -2.64 4.07 -16.69
N ALA A 942 -1.63 3.78 -17.55
CA ALA A 942 -1.71 2.70 -18.52
C ALA A 942 -1.89 1.32 -17.87
N LEU A 943 -1.14 1.01 -16.81
CA LEU A 943 -1.29 -0.24 -16.06
C LEU A 943 -2.60 -0.26 -15.25
N GLY A 944 -2.94 0.84 -14.57
CA GLY A 944 -4.17 0.97 -13.77
C GLY A 944 -5.45 0.75 -14.59
N MET A 945 -5.54 1.34 -15.79
CA MET A 945 -6.64 1.09 -16.72
C MET A 945 -6.74 -0.40 -17.11
N THR A 946 -5.60 -1.08 -17.31
CA THR A 946 -5.60 -2.50 -17.69
C THR A 946 -5.92 -3.43 -16.51
N LEU A 947 -5.56 -3.05 -15.28
CA LEU A 947 -5.99 -3.72 -14.05
C LEU A 947 -7.50 -3.59 -13.84
N ALA A 948 -8.05 -2.38 -14.00
CA ALA A 948 -9.49 -2.15 -13.93
C ALA A 948 -10.24 -2.98 -14.98
N ALA A 949 -9.79 -2.94 -16.24
CA ALA A 949 -10.36 -3.73 -17.32
C ALA A 949 -10.31 -5.24 -17.02
N GLN A 950 -9.19 -5.77 -16.52
CA GLN A 950 -9.05 -7.18 -16.10
C GLN A 950 -10.01 -7.53 -14.96
N PHE A 951 -10.14 -6.67 -13.95
CA PHE A 951 -10.98 -6.89 -12.76
C PHE A 951 -12.48 -6.93 -13.09
N PHE A 952 -12.95 -6.01 -13.94
CA PHE A 952 -14.34 -5.94 -14.38
C PHE A 952 -14.69 -7.00 -15.44
N CYS A 953 -13.86 -7.20 -16.47
CA CYS A 953 -14.17 -8.09 -17.59
C CYS A 953 -13.95 -9.58 -17.29
N ARG A 954 -13.01 -9.93 -16.39
CA ARG A 954 -12.70 -11.32 -15.97
C ARG A 954 -12.61 -12.31 -17.15
N PRO A 955 -11.75 -12.04 -18.16
CA PRO A 955 -11.82 -12.63 -19.49
C PRO A 955 -11.64 -14.15 -19.57
N PHE A 956 -10.98 -14.79 -18.58
CA PHE A 956 -10.66 -16.21 -18.63
C PHE A 956 -11.84 -17.12 -18.20
N ASP A 957 -11.99 -18.27 -18.86
CA ASP A 957 -13.03 -19.29 -18.59
C ASP A 957 -12.95 -19.91 -17.17
N GLN A 958 -11.94 -19.55 -16.35
CA GLN A 958 -11.66 -20.16 -15.04
C GLN A 958 -11.24 -19.08 -14.02
N PRO A 959 -11.63 -19.21 -12.74
CA PRO A 959 -11.37 -18.18 -11.73
C PRO A 959 -9.88 -18.06 -11.36
N LEU A 960 -9.09 -19.14 -11.44
CA LEU A 960 -7.67 -19.14 -11.05
C LEU A 960 -6.81 -18.24 -11.96
N PRO A 961 -6.82 -18.35 -13.31
CA PRO A 961 -6.16 -17.39 -14.19
C PRO A 961 -6.62 -15.94 -14.01
N ASN A 962 -7.93 -15.70 -13.83
CA ASN A 962 -8.45 -14.36 -13.58
C ASN A 962 -7.86 -13.76 -12.29
N LYS A 963 -7.80 -14.51 -11.19
CA LYS A 963 -7.14 -14.06 -9.94
C LYS A 963 -5.65 -13.79 -10.15
N ILE A 964 -4.94 -14.66 -10.89
CA ILE A 964 -3.48 -14.55 -11.06
C ILE A 964 -3.07 -13.35 -11.95
N GLU A 965 -3.73 -13.09 -13.09
CA GLU A 965 -3.47 -11.87 -13.88
C GLU A 965 -3.83 -10.60 -13.08
N SER A 966 -4.91 -10.63 -12.28
CA SER A 966 -5.26 -9.49 -11.42
C SER A 966 -4.21 -9.21 -10.34
N VAL A 967 -3.67 -10.24 -9.67
CA VAL A 967 -2.58 -10.08 -8.69
C VAL A 967 -1.28 -9.63 -9.36
N SER A 968 -0.96 -10.17 -10.53
CA SER A 968 0.18 -9.73 -11.36
C SER A 968 0.09 -8.24 -11.71
N LEU A 969 -1.06 -7.80 -12.22
CA LEU A 969 -1.30 -6.40 -12.59
C LEU A 969 -1.34 -5.47 -11.37
N LEU A 970 -1.92 -5.91 -10.25
CA LEU A 970 -1.91 -5.14 -9.00
C LEU A 970 -0.48 -4.90 -8.51
N VAL A 971 0.36 -5.93 -8.50
CA VAL A 971 1.78 -5.78 -8.11
C VAL A 971 2.55 -4.89 -9.08
N LEU A 972 2.30 -4.96 -10.39
CA LEU A 972 2.90 -4.04 -11.36
C LEU A 972 2.48 -2.57 -11.11
N VAL A 973 1.19 -2.31 -10.85
CA VAL A 973 0.69 -0.96 -10.51
C VAL A 973 1.31 -0.46 -9.21
N LEU A 974 1.32 -1.27 -8.15
CA LEU A 974 1.93 -0.91 -6.87
C LEU A 974 3.44 -0.63 -7.01
N SER A 975 4.16 -1.40 -7.83
CA SER A 975 5.60 -1.20 -8.07
C SER A 975 5.91 0.14 -8.74
N ILE A 976 5.08 0.59 -9.69
CA ILE A 976 5.23 1.91 -10.34
C ILE A 976 4.86 3.05 -9.38
N ASN A 977 3.89 2.85 -8.49
CA ASN A 977 3.56 3.84 -7.45
C ASN A 977 4.69 3.97 -6.41
N LEU A 978 5.22 2.85 -5.90
CA LEU A 978 6.36 2.82 -4.96
C LEU A 978 7.66 3.37 -5.58
N ALA A 979 7.77 3.42 -6.91
CA ALA A 979 8.88 4.04 -7.62
C ALA A 979 8.79 5.57 -7.70
N MET A 980 7.61 6.16 -7.51
CA MET A 980 7.42 7.61 -7.66
C MET A 980 8.18 8.44 -6.61
N PRO A 981 8.14 8.14 -5.29
CA PRO A 981 8.91 8.87 -4.28
C PRO A 981 10.42 8.88 -4.56
N LEU A 982 10.96 7.78 -5.10
CA LEU A 982 12.37 7.65 -5.44
C LEU A 982 12.83 8.68 -6.50
N THR A 983 11.91 9.25 -7.29
CA THR A 983 12.20 10.29 -8.29
C THR A 983 12.06 11.73 -7.77
N LEU A 984 11.67 11.91 -6.50
CA LEU A 984 11.74 13.19 -5.80
C LEU A 984 13.13 13.38 -5.16
N SER A 985 13.73 12.30 -4.66
CA SER A 985 15.07 12.28 -4.04
C SER A 985 16.18 12.78 -4.97
N GLU A 986 16.12 12.48 -6.27
CA GLU A 986 17.11 12.91 -7.26
C GLU A 986 17.06 14.43 -7.57
N SER A 987 16.13 15.18 -6.97
CA SER A 987 15.79 16.55 -7.39
C SER A 987 15.84 17.63 -6.29
N GLY A 988 16.63 17.41 -5.23
CA GLY A 988 16.89 18.45 -4.21
C GLY A 988 15.67 18.85 -3.37
N GLY A 989 14.64 18.01 -3.30
CA GLY A 989 13.42 18.28 -2.53
C GLY A 989 13.68 18.31 -1.01
N LEU A 990 12.99 19.23 -0.32
CA LEU A 990 13.19 19.72 1.05
C LEU A 990 12.94 18.70 2.20
N PHE A 991 13.17 17.40 1.99
CA PHE A 991 12.93 16.34 2.97
C PHE A 991 14.01 15.25 3.07
N PHE A 992 14.92 15.08 2.09
CA PHE A 992 15.86 13.94 2.07
C PHE A 992 17.29 14.28 1.62
N SER A 993 17.78 15.48 1.95
CA SER A 993 19.21 15.79 1.93
C SER A 993 19.82 15.67 3.34
N SER A 994 21.03 15.09 3.41
CA SER A 994 21.93 15.07 4.59
C SER A 994 21.51 14.32 5.87
N THR A 995 20.67 13.27 5.81
CA THR A 995 20.54 12.29 6.91
C THR A 995 20.71 10.85 6.40
N GLU A 996 21.31 9.97 7.21
CA GLU A 996 21.47 8.54 6.88
C GLU A 996 20.11 7.83 6.68
N GLU A 997 19.09 8.32 7.37
CA GLU A 997 17.71 7.79 7.36
C GLU A 997 17.05 7.87 5.96
N GLY A 998 17.33 8.93 5.18
CA GLY A 998 16.82 9.08 3.82
C GLY A 998 17.36 8.01 2.85
N GLY A 999 18.60 7.57 3.07
CA GLY A 999 19.18 6.44 2.35
C GLY A 999 18.49 5.13 2.70
N LEU A 1000 18.23 4.88 3.99
CA LEU A 1000 17.55 3.67 4.47
C LEU A 1000 16.16 3.51 3.85
N LEU A 1001 15.34 4.56 3.85
CA LEU A 1001 13.99 4.54 3.27
C LEU A 1001 14.01 4.21 1.77
N SER A 1002 14.95 4.80 1.03
CA SER A 1002 15.13 4.57 -0.40
C SER A 1002 15.51 3.11 -0.69
N TRP A 1003 16.43 2.53 0.09
CA TRP A 1003 16.79 1.11 0.00
C TRP A 1003 15.62 0.17 0.35
N LEU A 1004 14.86 0.47 1.41
CA LEU A 1004 13.69 -0.32 1.82
C LEU A 1004 12.61 -0.37 0.74
N LEU A 1005 12.33 0.75 0.07
CA LEU A 1005 11.42 0.81 -1.08
C LEU A 1005 11.91 -0.05 -2.26
N ILE A 1006 13.20 0.02 -2.59
CA ILE A 1006 13.82 -0.79 -3.67
C ILE A 1006 13.71 -2.29 -3.34
N VAL A 1007 14.09 -2.70 -2.13
CA VAL A 1007 14.00 -4.10 -1.68
C VAL A 1007 12.54 -4.58 -1.69
N THR A 1008 11.58 -3.74 -1.30
CA THR A 1008 10.14 -4.05 -1.37
C THR A 1008 9.68 -4.28 -2.81
N ILE A 1009 10.05 -3.41 -3.75
CA ILE A 1009 9.71 -3.59 -5.18
C ILE A 1009 10.30 -4.90 -5.73
N LEU A 1010 11.58 -5.19 -5.45
CA LEU A 1010 12.25 -6.41 -5.92
C LEU A 1010 11.63 -7.68 -5.31
N THR A 1011 11.40 -7.70 -4.00
CA THR A 1011 10.85 -8.88 -3.31
C THR A 1011 9.42 -9.19 -3.73
N VAL A 1012 8.53 -8.19 -3.85
CA VAL A 1012 7.12 -8.43 -4.25
C VAL A 1012 7.01 -8.91 -5.71
N ASN A 1013 7.85 -8.39 -6.62
CA ASN A 1013 7.90 -8.89 -8.00
C ASN A 1013 8.53 -10.29 -8.11
N GLY A 1014 9.59 -10.58 -7.32
CA GLY A 1014 10.19 -11.91 -7.24
C GLY A 1014 9.23 -12.95 -6.68
N LEU A 1015 8.53 -12.63 -5.58
CA LEU A 1015 7.54 -13.50 -4.95
C LEU A 1015 6.35 -13.78 -5.86
N THR A 1016 5.86 -12.78 -6.63
CA THR A 1016 4.79 -13.04 -7.63
C THR A 1016 5.28 -13.92 -8.78
N ALA A 1017 6.49 -13.72 -9.29
CA ALA A 1017 7.06 -14.62 -10.31
C ALA A 1017 7.18 -16.06 -9.81
N LEU A 1018 7.68 -16.25 -8.58
CA LEU A 1018 7.79 -17.57 -7.92
C LEU A 1018 6.43 -18.21 -7.61
N LEU A 1019 5.43 -17.42 -7.21
CA LEU A 1019 4.05 -17.88 -7.02
C LEU A 1019 3.47 -18.45 -8.32
N ILE A 1020 3.60 -17.74 -9.44
CA ILE A 1020 3.04 -18.19 -10.71
C ILE A 1020 3.80 -19.43 -11.22
N ALA A 1021 5.13 -19.45 -11.09
CA ALA A 1021 5.97 -20.58 -11.48
C ALA A 1021 5.70 -21.85 -10.65
N SER A 1022 5.54 -21.72 -9.33
CA SER A 1022 5.25 -22.85 -8.43
C SER A 1022 3.84 -23.42 -8.66
N VAL A 1023 2.83 -22.57 -8.88
CA VAL A 1023 1.48 -23.00 -9.30
C VAL A 1023 1.53 -23.76 -10.63
N PHE A 1024 2.29 -23.27 -11.62
CA PHE A 1024 2.48 -23.95 -12.90
C PHE A 1024 3.17 -25.31 -12.75
N ALA A 1025 4.23 -25.39 -11.92
CA ALA A 1025 4.96 -26.63 -11.65
C ALA A 1025 4.10 -27.68 -10.92
N TRP A 1026 3.37 -27.28 -9.87
CA TRP A 1026 2.47 -28.14 -9.11
C TRP A 1026 1.34 -28.71 -9.97
N LEU A 1027 0.68 -27.86 -10.76
CA LEU A 1027 -0.34 -28.27 -11.74
C LEU A 1027 0.24 -29.21 -12.81
N GLY A 1028 1.47 -28.95 -13.28
CA GLY A 1028 2.19 -29.80 -14.22
C GLY A 1028 2.49 -31.20 -13.67
N PHE A 1029 3.04 -31.27 -12.45
CA PHE A 1029 3.39 -32.52 -11.76
C PHE A 1029 2.16 -33.43 -11.54
N ASN A 1030 1.07 -32.86 -11.03
CA ASN A 1030 -0.21 -33.57 -10.85
C ASN A 1030 -0.75 -34.15 -12.18
N ARG A 1031 -0.55 -33.44 -13.30
CA ARG A 1031 -0.92 -33.94 -14.64
C ARG A 1031 -0.06 -35.12 -15.10
N VAL A 1032 1.23 -35.14 -14.76
CA VAL A 1032 2.14 -36.27 -15.07
C VAL A 1032 1.76 -37.53 -14.27
N LEU A 1033 1.38 -37.39 -13.01
CA LEU A 1033 0.83 -38.50 -12.21
C LEU A 1033 -0.45 -39.08 -12.84
N GLY A 1034 -1.38 -38.21 -13.25
CA GLY A 1034 -2.58 -38.62 -14.00
C GLY A 1034 -2.27 -39.32 -15.33
N MET A 1035 -1.25 -38.87 -16.07
CA MET A 1035 -0.81 -39.53 -17.29
C MET A 1035 -0.17 -40.91 -17.03
N LYS A 1036 0.62 -41.09 -15.96
CA LYS A 1036 1.18 -42.41 -15.58
C LYS A 1036 0.08 -43.44 -15.30
N SER A 1037 -0.99 -43.07 -14.58
CA SER A 1037 -2.11 -43.98 -14.26
C SER A 1037 -3.02 -44.27 -15.46
N ALA A 1038 -3.15 -43.33 -16.41
CA ALA A 1038 -3.82 -43.55 -17.69
C ALA A 1038 -2.98 -44.43 -18.64
N TRP A 1039 -1.66 -44.22 -18.69
CA TRP A 1039 -0.74 -44.97 -19.55
C TRP A 1039 -0.62 -46.44 -19.13
N ARG A 1040 -0.58 -46.75 -17.82
CA ARG A 1040 -0.67 -48.14 -17.32
C ARG A 1040 -1.89 -48.84 -17.95
N ARG A 1041 -3.10 -48.33 -17.72
CA ARG A 1041 -4.36 -48.85 -18.30
C ARG A 1041 -4.39 -48.93 -19.84
N LYS A 1042 -3.55 -48.18 -20.56
CA LYS A 1042 -3.49 -48.13 -22.03
C LYS A 1042 -2.37 -48.97 -22.65
N LYS A 1043 -1.28 -49.25 -21.90
CA LYS A 1043 -0.28 -50.29 -22.20
C LYS A 1043 -0.90 -51.66 -21.95
N GLU A 1044 -1.56 -51.78 -20.81
CA GLU A 1044 -2.44 -52.88 -20.44
C GLU A 1044 -3.45 -53.16 -21.57
N ARG A 1045 -4.18 -52.19 -22.12
CA ARG A 1045 -5.10 -52.39 -23.27
C ARG A 1045 -4.54 -53.08 -24.52
N LYS A 1046 -3.23 -53.05 -24.76
CA LYS A 1046 -2.68 -53.36 -26.08
C LYS A 1046 -2.14 -54.77 -26.25
N LYS A 1047 -1.71 -55.47 -25.19
CA LYS A 1047 -1.12 -56.80 -25.39
C LYS A 1047 -2.18 -57.88 -25.71
N ALA A 1048 -3.40 -57.85 -25.16
CA ALA A 1048 -4.42 -58.84 -25.53
C ALA A 1048 -4.80 -58.76 -27.01
N VAL A 1049 -4.86 -57.55 -27.58
CA VAL A 1049 -5.11 -57.35 -29.02
C VAL A 1049 -3.94 -57.83 -29.88
N ALA A 1050 -2.70 -57.75 -29.37
CA ALA A 1050 -1.54 -58.35 -30.03
C ALA A 1050 -1.50 -59.88 -29.90
N THR A 1051 -1.94 -60.40 -28.75
CA THR A 1051 -2.07 -61.85 -28.45
C THR A 1051 -3.00 -62.52 -29.46
N SER A 1052 -4.18 -61.95 -29.69
CA SER A 1052 -5.15 -62.52 -30.64
C SER A 1052 -4.62 -62.52 -32.07
N LEU A 1053 -3.92 -61.46 -32.50
CA LEU A 1053 -3.41 -61.34 -33.87
C LEU A 1053 -2.24 -62.29 -34.18
N MET A 1054 -1.36 -62.56 -33.20
CA MET A 1054 -0.24 -63.50 -33.35
C MET A 1054 -0.71 -64.92 -33.69
N ARG A 1055 -1.81 -65.38 -33.08
CA ARG A 1055 -2.41 -66.71 -33.37
C ARG A 1055 -2.88 -66.84 -34.81
N GLU A 1056 -3.43 -65.77 -35.39
CA GLU A 1056 -4.00 -65.78 -36.74
C GLU A 1056 -2.93 -65.79 -37.85
N VAL A 1057 -1.79 -65.12 -37.64
CA VAL A 1057 -0.68 -65.12 -38.63
C VAL A 1057 0.10 -66.44 -38.62
N SER A 1058 0.28 -67.05 -37.45
CA SER A 1058 0.95 -68.36 -37.31
C SER A 1058 0.27 -69.46 -38.16
N GLN A 1059 -1.06 -69.46 -38.20
CA GLN A 1059 -1.87 -70.38 -39.00
C GLN A 1059 -1.73 -70.18 -40.53
N ARG A 1060 -1.27 -69.01 -41.00
CA ARG A 1060 -1.08 -68.75 -42.43
C ARG A 1060 0.31 -69.10 -42.94
N PHE A 1061 1.35 -68.91 -42.12
CA PHE A 1061 2.73 -69.22 -42.52
C PHE A 1061 2.98 -70.73 -42.67
N THR A 1062 2.33 -71.55 -41.83
CA THR A 1062 2.34 -73.02 -41.93
C THR A 1062 1.74 -73.54 -43.24
N GLY A 1063 0.81 -72.81 -43.87
CA GLY A 1063 0.23 -73.16 -45.17
C GLY A 1063 1.16 -72.95 -46.38
N ALA A 1064 2.30 -72.26 -46.22
CA ALA A 1064 3.19 -71.91 -47.34
C ALA A 1064 4.28 -72.95 -47.63
N MET A 1065 4.86 -73.59 -46.59
CA MET A 1065 5.93 -74.58 -46.78
C MET A 1065 5.44 -75.95 -47.31
N LEU A 1066 4.14 -76.24 -47.24
CA LEU A 1066 3.56 -77.54 -47.61
C LEU A 1066 3.41 -77.79 -49.13
N LYS A 1067 4.09 -77.03 -50.00
CA LYS A 1067 3.84 -77.02 -51.47
C LYS A 1067 4.89 -77.71 -52.36
N LEU A 1068 5.82 -78.49 -51.80
CA LEU A 1068 6.80 -79.27 -52.57
C LEU A 1068 6.73 -80.78 -52.28
N SER A 1069 5.70 -81.43 -52.83
CA SER A 1069 5.75 -82.59 -53.75
C SER A 1069 6.74 -83.76 -53.51
N PRO A 1070 6.37 -85.06 -53.76
CA PRO A 1070 5.04 -85.69 -53.76
C PRO A 1070 4.98 -87.17 -53.22
N ARG A 1071 3.75 -87.73 -53.26
CA ARG A 1071 3.31 -89.16 -53.26
C ARG A 1071 2.79 -89.79 -51.95
N SER A 1072 1.95 -90.79 -52.17
CA SER A 1072 0.89 -91.39 -51.33
C SER A 1072 1.00 -92.95 -51.42
N PRO A 1073 0.20 -93.82 -50.73
CA PRO A 1073 -1.15 -93.59 -50.20
C PRO A 1073 -1.61 -94.31 -48.89
N ARG A 1074 -2.90 -94.09 -48.56
CA ARG A 1074 -3.83 -94.81 -47.64
C ARG A 1074 -3.86 -94.42 -46.14
N LEU A 1075 -5.09 -94.06 -45.72
CA LEU A 1075 -5.66 -93.96 -44.36
C LEU A 1075 -5.09 -92.84 -43.45
N SER A 1076 -5.97 -92.06 -42.81
CA SER A 1076 -5.76 -90.62 -42.55
C SER A 1076 -5.92 -90.13 -41.09
N PRO A 1077 -4.85 -89.63 -40.41
CA PRO A 1077 -4.87 -89.14 -39.01
C PRO A 1077 -4.27 -87.71 -38.75
N GLY A 1078 -4.36 -87.17 -37.51
CA GLY A 1078 -3.60 -85.97 -37.02
C GLY A 1078 -4.16 -85.28 -35.73
N ARG A 1079 -3.34 -84.65 -34.84
CA ARG A 1079 -3.78 -84.14 -33.49
C ARG A 1079 -2.86 -83.06 -32.77
N ARG A 1080 -3.42 -81.89 -32.34
CA ARG A 1080 -2.91 -80.80 -31.38
C ARG A 1080 -1.66 -79.96 -31.80
N GLU A 1081 -1.20 -78.79 -31.27
CA GLU A 1081 -1.57 -77.69 -30.28
C GLU A 1081 -0.70 -76.39 -30.60
N LYS A 1082 -0.58 -75.19 -29.96
CA LYS A 1082 -1.07 -74.45 -28.72
C LYS A 1082 -1.34 -72.92 -29.05
N ASP A 1083 -0.94 -71.75 -28.46
CA ASP A 1083 -0.17 -71.24 -27.28
C ASP A 1083 -0.36 -69.68 -26.94
N PHE A 1084 0.30 -69.15 -25.88
CA PHE A 1084 0.83 -67.80 -25.43
C PHE A 1084 0.12 -66.39 -25.46
N SER A 1085 0.30 -65.60 -24.36
CA SER A 1085 0.20 -64.11 -24.10
C SER A 1085 -1.10 -63.41 -23.55
N VAL A 1086 -0.99 -62.16 -23.00
CA VAL A 1086 -1.97 -61.47 -22.09
C VAL A 1086 -1.94 -59.91 -22.11
N SER A 1087 -3.08 -59.18 -22.20
CA SER A 1087 -3.56 -58.07 -21.26
C SER A 1087 -4.72 -57.13 -21.74
N TYR A 1088 -5.71 -56.87 -20.85
CA TYR A 1088 -6.58 -55.66 -20.63
C TYR A 1088 -7.46 -55.01 -21.76
N GLU A 1089 -8.12 -53.87 -21.44
CA GLU A 1089 -9.57 -53.66 -21.68
C GLU A 1089 -10.02 -52.30 -22.32
N SER A 1090 -11.03 -52.32 -23.20
CA SER A 1090 -11.99 -51.25 -23.62
C SER A 1090 -11.67 -50.12 -24.65
N VAL A 1091 -12.68 -49.91 -25.51
CA VAL A 1091 -13.35 -48.62 -25.84
C VAL A 1091 -14.84 -48.77 -25.44
N HIS A 1092 -15.57 -47.68 -25.20
CA HIS A 1092 -16.95 -47.68 -24.67
C HIS A 1092 -18.04 -48.01 -25.72
N LYS A 1093 -19.12 -48.71 -25.30
CA LYS A 1093 -20.50 -48.18 -25.12
C LYS A 1093 -21.56 -49.31 -25.05
N GLY A 1094 -22.70 -49.00 -24.44
CA GLY A 1094 -23.95 -49.77 -24.58
C GLY A 1094 -24.28 -50.70 -23.41
N ALA A 1095 -25.54 -51.09 -23.34
CA ALA A 1095 -26.06 -52.15 -22.47
C ALA A 1095 -26.84 -53.16 -23.33
N VAL A 1096 -27.12 -54.34 -22.75
CA VAL A 1096 -27.92 -55.47 -23.30
C VAL A 1096 -27.16 -56.44 -24.24
N GLU A 1097 -27.40 -57.75 -24.00
CA GLU A 1097 -27.13 -58.98 -24.80
C GLU A 1097 -25.68 -59.46 -25.12
N GLY A 1098 -25.33 -60.70 -24.68
CA GLY A 1098 -24.30 -61.59 -25.30
C GLY A 1098 -23.15 -62.17 -24.43
N ASP A 1099 -23.05 -63.52 -24.34
CA ASP A 1099 -21.95 -64.34 -23.73
C ASP A 1099 -20.86 -64.79 -24.76
N PRO A 1100 -19.85 -65.71 -24.54
CA PRO A 1100 -19.17 -66.30 -23.33
C PRO A 1100 -17.58 -66.49 -23.34
N VAL A 1101 -16.92 -66.58 -22.14
CA VAL A 1101 -15.90 -67.60 -21.63
C VAL A 1101 -14.34 -67.70 -21.97
N THR A 1102 -13.47 -67.29 -20.99
CA THR A 1102 -12.22 -67.86 -20.29
C THR A 1102 -10.80 -68.35 -20.81
N LYS A 1103 -9.70 -67.97 -20.04
CA LYS A 1103 -8.47 -68.72 -19.51
C LYS A 1103 -7.26 -69.25 -20.39
N VAL A 1104 -6.01 -69.64 -19.92
CA VAL A 1104 -5.00 -69.20 -18.86
C VAL A 1104 -3.58 -69.93 -18.92
N ASP A 1105 -2.49 -69.35 -18.33
CA ASP A 1105 -1.11 -69.78 -17.81
C ASP A 1105 -0.15 -70.88 -18.38
N PRO A 1106 1.16 -70.94 -17.97
CA PRO A 1106 1.65 -71.95 -16.96
C PRO A 1106 2.86 -71.58 -16.01
N PHE A 1107 3.12 -72.46 -15.02
CA PHE A 1107 4.23 -72.52 -14.00
C PHE A 1107 5.24 -73.67 -14.27
N PRO A 1108 6.39 -73.81 -13.53
CA PRO A 1108 6.53 -74.80 -12.41
C PRO A 1108 7.49 -74.34 -11.25
N SER A 1109 7.66 -75.00 -10.09
CA SER A 1109 6.95 -76.13 -9.41
C SER A 1109 7.28 -76.20 -7.90
N ASP A 1110 6.24 -76.32 -7.08
CA ASP A 1110 6.01 -77.31 -5.99
C ASP A 1110 7.02 -77.57 -4.84
N SER A 1111 6.55 -77.39 -3.58
CA SER A 1111 6.41 -78.48 -2.59
C SER A 1111 5.61 -78.06 -1.34
N LEU A 1112 5.12 -79.06 -0.58
CA LEU A 1112 4.17 -79.04 0.57
C LEU A 1112 4.66 -80.09 1.62
N PRO A 1113 4.12 -80.22 2.87
CA PRO A 1113 3.15 -79.39 3.60
C PRO A 1113 3.60 -78.93 5.05
N PRO A 1114 3.10 -79.40 6.25
CA PRO A 1114 2.85 -78.54 7.44
C PRO A 1114 3.51 -79.09 8.75
N PRO A 1115 3.07 -78.85 10.02
CA PRO A 1115 2.07 -77.94 10.63
C PRO A 1115 2.59 -77.12 11.87
N ALA A 1116 1.69 -76.49 12.64
CA ALA A 1116 1.94 -75.83 13.95
C ALA A 1116 1.74 -76.78 15.16
N PRO A 1117 2.20 -76.43 16.39
CA PRO A 1117 1.33 -75.79 17.42
C PRO A 1117 2.04 -74.83 18.43
N ASP A 1118 1.32 -74.40 19.49
CA ASP A 1118 1.64 -73.30 20.45
C ASP A 1118 2.41 -73.71 21.78
N PRO A 1119 2.25 -73.07 22.98
CA PRO A 1119 3.20 -72.20 23.74
C PRO A 1119 3.63 -72.81 25.14
N PRO A 1120 3.94 -72.12 26.31
CA PRO A 1120 4.16 -70.70 26.71
C PRO A 1120 5.33 -70.42 27.74
N VAL A 1121 5.35 -69.23 28.43
CA VAL A 1121 6.07 -68.85 29.70
C VAL A 1121 7.62 -68.62 29.62
N GLY A 1122 8.31 -67.78 30.43
CA GLY A 1122 7.96 -66.74 31.45
C GLY A 1122 9.05 -66.48 32.53
N SER A 1123 8.86 -65.51 33.46
CA SER A 1123 9.72 -65.12 34.65
C SER A 1123 11.11 -64.45 34.38
N HIS A 1124 11.82 -63.70 35.29
CA HIS A 1124 11.47 -62.78 36.41
C HIS A 1124 12.70 -61.90 36.89
N VAL A 1125 12.57 -60.54 36.91
CA VAL A 1125 13.05 -59.48 37.88
C VAL A 1125 14.57 -59.30 38.27
N VAL A 1126 14.93 -58.08 38.78
CA VAL A 1126 16.15 -57.61 39.55
C VAL A 1126 17.24 -56.88 38.71
N ALA A 1127 17.93 -55.77 39.09
CA ALA A 1127 17.74 -54.64 40.04
C ALA A 1127 18.78 -53.47 39.78
N ALA A 1128 18.99 -52.52 40.72
CA ALA A 1128 19.94 -51.36 40.67
C ALA A 1128 20.84 -51.28 41.96
N PRO A 1129 21.80 -50.32 42.15
CA PRO A 1129 21.49 -48.98 42.73
C PRO A 1129 22.47 -47.78 42.40
N GLU A 1130 22.30 -46.64 43.10
CA GLU A 1130 23.00 -45.32 43.09
C GLU A 1130 24.20 -45.24 44.11
N PRO A 1131 24.89 -44.12 44.56
CA PRO A 1131 24.42 -42.71 44.77
C PRO A 1131 25.44 -41.47 44.79
N VAL A 1132 24.92 -40.26 45.15
CA VAL A 1132 25.56 -39.07 45.86
C VAL A 1132 26.37 -37.96 45.12
N ARG A 1133 26.33 -36.72 45.70
CA ARG A 1133 26.87 -35.38 45.25
C ARG A 1133 28.11 -34.89 46.04
N ILE A 1134 28.71 -33.74 45.64
CA ILE A 1134 29.14 -32.57 46.50
C ILE A 1134 29.56 -31.33 45.65
N THR A 1135 29.56 -30.12 46.22
CA THR A 1135 30.01 -28.81 45.63
C THR A 1135 30.84 -27.99 46.64
N PRO A 1136 31.70 -27.01 46.24
CA PRO A 1136 31.42 -25.59 46.60
C PRO A 1136 32.08 -24.43 45.76
N SER A 1137 31.26 -23.40 45.45
CA SER A 1137 31.42 -21.92 45.59
C SER A 1137 32.73 -21.07 45.44
N LEU A 1138 32.54 -19.81 44.97
CA LEU A 1138 33.08 -18.47 45.44
C LEU A 1138 34.07 -17.60 44.60
N ARG A 1139 33.55 -16.41 44.19
CA ARG A 1139 34.10 -15.00 44.13
C ARG A 1139 35.51 -14.61 43.61
N ALA A 1140 35.50 -13.85 42.51
CA ALA A 1140 35.83 -12.41 42.35
C ALA A 1140 37.27 -11.81 42.36
N ALA A 1141 37.41 -10.76 41.51
CA ALA A 1141 38.21 -9.51 41.63
C ALA A 1141 39.56 -9.30 40.86
N GLU A 1142 39.62 -8.11 40.23
CA GLU A 1142 40.77 -7.21 39.95
C GLU A 1142 41.80 -7.43 38.80
N SER A 1143 42.50 -6.34 38.45
CA SER A 1143 43.36 -6.07 37.27
C SER A 1143 44.72 -5.46 37.71
N PRO A 1144 45.72 -5.17 36.84
CA PRO A 1144 45.80 -3.82 36.22
C PRO A 1144 46.67 -3.61 34.93
N SER A 1145 46.68 -2.36 34.44
CA SER A 1145 47.71 -1.67 33.60
C SER A 1145 47.89 -2.01 32.10
N GLY A 1146 48.25 -1.06 31.20
CA GLY A 1146 48.29 0.42 31.32
C GLY A 1146 49.23 1.15 30.31
N TRP A 1147 49.14 2.50 30.28
CA TRP A 1147 50.00 3.49 29.56
C TRP A 1147 49.80 3.60 28.02
N ALA A 1148 49.75 4.76 27.35
CA ALA A 1148 49.55 6.20 27.70
C ALA A 1148 49.27 6.99 26.36
N THR A 1149 48.59 8.14 26.17
CA THR A 1149 48.08 9.33 26.92
C THR A 1149 49.12 10.38 27.36
N PRO A 1150 48.88 11.72 27.32
CA PRO A 1150 47.73 12.57 26.91
C PRO A 1150 48.13 13.45 25.65
N PRO A 1151 47.77 14.74 25.36
CA PRO A 1151 46.85 15.75 25.94
C PRO A 1151 45.94 16.50 24.89
N ALA A 1152 45.61 17.79 25.12
CA ALA A 1152 44.78 18.72 24.31
C ALA A 1152 45.42 20.16 24.27
N PRO A 1153 44.75 21.24 23.80
CA PRO A 1153 43.58 21.84 24.46
C PRO A 1153 42.28 21.82 23.63
#